data_AF-A0A522DM36-F1
#
_entry.id   AF-A0A522DM36-F1
#
_cell.length_a   1.000
_cell.length_b   1.000
_cell.length_c   1.000
_cell.angle_alpha   90.00
_cell.angle_beta   90.00
_cell.angle_gamma   90.00
#
_symmetry.space_group_name_H-M   'P 1'
#
loop_
_entity.id
_entity.type
_entity.pdbx_description
1 polymer ?
#
loop_
_entity_poly.entity_id
_entity_poly.type
_entity_poly.pdbx_seq_one_letter_code
_entity_poly.pdbx_strand_id
1 'polypeptide(L)'
;HKSMTDLSYLACAQFLLSRPDVFYPQFATHNAHSVAAVLQMGRLHPDYEFQRLHGMGEGLYREITENRHGAKPCRVYAPVGHYRELLPYLVRRLLENGANTSFINQLDDPDISVAELVRDPVGIIGTLVEKPQIVLPKDLFGEQRLNSHGLNLADPEQLKQLQEELNALADKHWTSAPLVNGCPCSGQEQLVVNPYDKRLTVGSVILAGPPDIGRALNEASEAFNDWRLCPVEKRAEYLQRAADLLEQYRLELVSLCVREGGRTIRDALTEVREAVDYCRYYAQSALALFSESIKLPGPTGEENRLYHYGRGVYVCISPWNFPIAIFIGQVTAALAAGNTVIAKPATQTVLTALRCVRLLHQAGIPEQVLQFLPATGSMTGRYVLPDPRVAGIAFTGSTATAQFINRELAQHHQDIVPLLAETGGQNVMIADSSALLEQLVQDAVVSAFNSAGQRCSALRVLFVQEEIADKTIAMLIGAMQELSLGDPGRYQCDIGPVIDDDALAKLAVHLEIMRRQAVVLYQSPLPEGLDHGSFFPPSLVEIQSLSQLTGEVFGPVLHLVRYCESELDRVIAAVNATGYGLTLGIHSRLDAAIKTIRRNVKVGNIYINRNMIGAIVGVQPFGGMGLSGTGPKAGGPDYLRRFAVEQTVTINTAAIGGNVGLLAQDLR
;
A
#
# COMPACT_ATOMS: atom_id res chain seq x y z
N HIS A 1 17.31 7.47 -21.03
CA HIS A 1 17.44 7.94 -22.43
C HIS A 1 17.68 6.77 -23.36
N LYS A 2 17.02 6.71 -24.52
CA LYS A 2 17.16 5.61 -25.50
C LYS A 2 18.58 5.49 -26.05
N SER A 3 19.27 6.61 -26.32
CA SER A 3 20.66 6.61 -26.82
C SER A 3 21.64 5.93 -25.87
N MET A 4 21.39 5.93 -24.55
CA MET A 4 22.20 5.17 -23.59
C MET A 4 22.06 3.65 -23.78
N THR A 5 20.86 3.18 -24.16
CA THR A 5 20.64 1.78 -24.55
C THR A 5 21.35 1.46 -25.86
N ASP A 6 21.34 2.37 -26.85
CA ASP A 6 22.10 2.17 -28.10
C ASP A 6 23.61 2.07 -27.83
N LEU A 7 24.17 2.95 -26.98
CA LEU A 7 25.58 2.90 -26.60
C LEU A 7 25.91 1.59 -25.87
N SER A 8 25.08 1.20 -24.91
CA SER A 8 25.23 -0.08 -24.20
C SER A 8 25.22 -1.26 -25.17
N TYR A 9 24.31 -1.27 -26.14
CA TYR A 9 24.26 -2.29 -27.18
C TYR A 9 25.57 -2.37 -27.96
N LEU A 10 26.11 -1.23 -28.41
CA LEU A 10 27.36 -1.19 -29.19
C LEU A 10 28.57 -1.63 -28.36
N ALA A 11 28.67 -1.20 -27.10
CA ALA A 11 29.73 -1.62 -26.19
C ALA A 11 29.71 -3.13 -25.94
N CYS A 12 28.51 -3.70 -25.69
CA CYS A 12 28.32 -5.14 -25.54
C CYS A 12 28.65 -5.89 -26.83
N ALA A 13 28.25 -5.35 -27.99
CA ALA A 13 28.57 -5.96 -29.28
C ALA A 13 30.08 -5.99 -29.54
N GLN A 14 30.79 -4.90 -29.25
CA GLN A 14 32.24 -4.85 -29.34
C GLN A 14 32.91 -5.88 -28.43
N PHE A 15 32.45 -6.01 -27.18
CA PHE A 15 32.97 -7.01 -26.25
C PHE A 15 32.78 -8.43 -26.77
N LEU A 16 31.57 -8.79 -27.22
CA LEU A 16 31.28 -10.11 -27.77
C LEU A 16 32.13 -10.43 -29.00
N LEU A 17 32.27 -9.47 -29.93
CA LEU A 17 33.12 -9.60 -31.11
C LEU A 17 34.62 -9.64 -30.77
N SER A 18 35.05 -9.16 -29.60
CA SER A 18 36.47 -9.24 -29.22
C SER A 18 36.92 -10.64 -28.78
N ARG A 19 35.97 -11.57 -28.59
CA ARG A 19 36.20 -12.91 -28.02
C ARG A 19 35.61 -14.03 -28.90
N PRO A 20 36.07 -14.16 -30.16
CA PRO A 20 35.58 -15.17 -31.11
C PRO A 20 35.80 -16.62 -30.65
N ASP A 21 36.74 -16.83 -29.74
CA ASP A 21 37.08 -18.12 -29.16
C ASP A 21 36.03 -18.63 -28.15
N VAL A 22 35.20 -17.72 -27.62
CA VAL A 22 34.24 -18.02 -26.55
C VAL A 22 32.79 -17.80 -27.00
N PHE A 23 32.54 -16.80 -27.85
CA PHE A 23 31.17 -16.41 -28.21
C PHE A 23 30.89 -16.59 -29.69
N TYR A 24 29.66 -17.03 -29.98
CA TYR A 24 29.00 -16.84 -31.27
C TYR A 24 27.94 -15.74 -31.11
N PRO A 25 28.23 -14.48 -31.49
CA PRO A 25 27.33 -13.36 -31.25
C PRO A 25 26.11 -13.40 -32.18
N GLN A 26 24.93 -13.11 -31.62
CA GLN A 26 23.66 -13.03 -32.34
C GLN A 26 23.02 -11.67 -32.11
N PHE A 27 23.11 -10.77 -33.09
CA PHE A 27 22.71 -9.37 -32.93
C PHE A 27 21.27 -9.13 -33.37
N ALA A 28 20.34 -9.10 -32.42
CA ALA A 28 18.94 -8.76 -32.67
C ALA A 28 18.73 -7.24 -32.65
N THR A 29 18.33 -6.64 -33.78
CA THR A 29 18.01 -5.20 -33.86
C THR A 29 17.29 -4.86 -35.17
N HIS A 30 16.51 -3.78 -35.19
CA HIS A 30 15.99 -3.17 -36.43
C HIS A 30 16.58 -1.79 -36.71
N ASN A 31 17.51 -1.34 -35.87
CA ASN A 31 18.17 -0.06 -36.02
C ASN A 31 19.32 -0.21 -37.05
N ALA A 32 19.16 0.41 -38.22
CA ALA A 32 20.14 0.30 -39.30
C ALA A 32 21.52 0.87 -38.91
N HIS A 33 21.57 1.90 -38.06
CA HIS A 33 22.83 2.42 -37.53
C HIS A 33 23.54 1.36 -36.67
N SER A 34 22.81 0.70 -35.76
CA SER A 34 23.38 -0.37 -34.93
C SER A 34 23.90 -1.53 -35.78
N VAL A 35 23.14 -1.93 -36.81
CA VAL A 35 23.59 -2.94 -37.77
C VAL A 35 24.90 -2.52 -38.46
N ALA A 36 24.95 -1.31 -39.02
CA ALA A 36 26.12 -0.80 -39.72
C ALA A 36 27.35 -0.75 -38.81
N ALA A 37 27.18 -0.28 -37.56
CA ALA A 37 28.24 -0.28 -36.56
C ALA A 37 28.74 -1.69 -36.24
N VAL A 38 27.85 -2.67 -36.09
CA VAL A 38 28.23 -4.07 -35.85
C VAL A 38 28.94 -4.68 -37.06
N LEU A 39 28.46 -4.42 -38.29
CA LEU A 39 29.14 -4.82 -39.52
C LEU A 39 30.57 -4.26 -39.58
N GLN A 40 30.76 -3.01 -39.13
CA GLN A 40 32.06 -2.37 -39.06
C GLN A 40 32.98 -3.01 -38.00
N MET A 41 32.48 -3.21 -36.79
CA MET A 41 33.23 -3.81 -35.68
C MET A 41 33.60 -5.27 -35.96
N GLY A 42 32.71 -6.01 -36.61
CA GLY A 42 32.86 -7.43 -36.90
C GLY A 42 33.63 -7.76 -38.17
N ARG A 43 34.23 -6.77 -38.87
CA ARG A 43 34.92 -6.99 -40.16
C ARG A 43 35.99 -8.07 -40.13
N LEU A 44 36.72 -8.18 -39.03
CA LEU A 44 37.79 -9.17 -38.83
C LEU A 44 37.34 -10.37 -37.99
N HIS A 45 36.07 -10.40 -37.58
CA HIS A 45 35.53 -11.49 -36.79
C HIS A 45 35.26 -12.72 -37.67
N PRO A 46 35.61 -13.94 -37.22
CA PRO A 46 35.44 -15.14 -38.02
C PRO A 46 33.97 -15.40 -38.39
N ASP A 47 33.04 -15.28 -37.43
CA ASP A 47 31.62 -15.51 -37.71
C ASP A 47 30.66 -14.87 -36.69
N TYR A 48 29.48 -14.45 -37.13
CA TYR A 48 28.37 -13.96 -36.29
C TYR A 48 27.10 -13.82 -37.16
N GLU A 49 25.94 -13.77 -36.52
CA GLU A 49 24.65 -13.55 -37.20
C GLU A 49 23.91 -12.33 -36.68
N PHE A 50 22.98 -11.84 -37.50
CA PHE A 50 21.94 -10.92 -37.07
C PHE A 50 20.62 -11.66 -36.82
N GLN A 51 19.72 -11.01 -36.09
CA GLN A 51 18.36 -11.50 -35.90
C GLN A 51 17.33 -10.40 -36.11
N ARG A 52 16.18 -10.79 -36.66
CA ARG A 52 15.02 -9.92 -36.86
C ARG A 52 13.73 -10.61 -36.46
N LEU A 53 12.68 -9.84 -36.25
CA LEU A 53 11.33 -10.35 -36.07
C LEU A 53 10.70 -10.69 -37.41
N HIS A 54 9.89 -11.75 -37.44
CA HIS A 54 9.04 -12.06 -38.59
C HIS A 54 8.08 -10.90 -38.88
N GLY A 55 7.88 -10.57 -40.16
CA GLY A 55 7.05 -9.44 -40.59
C GLY A 55 7.63 -8.04 -40.35
N MET A 56 8.87 -7.92 -39.86
CA MET A 56 9.54 -6.63 -39.65
C MET A 56 11.00 -6.65 -40.10
N GLY A 57 11.51 -5.50 -40.54
CA GLY A 57 12.93 -5.34 -40.93
C GLY A 57 13.34 -6.09 -42.20
N GLU A 58 12.39 -6.52 -43.03
CA GLU A 58 12.69 -7.34 -44.22
C GLU A 58 13.55 -6.61 -45.24
N GLY A 59 13.25 -5.33 -45.51
CA GLY A 59 14.06 -4.51 -46.41
C GLY A 59 15.50 -4.36 -45.91
N LEU A 60 15.67 -3.98 -44.65
CA LEU A 60 17.00 -3.83 -44.03
C LEU A 60 17.83 -5.12 -44.11
N TYR A 61 17.24 -6.26 -43.75
CA TYR A 61 17.99 -7.52 -43.69
C TYR A 61 18.22 -8.17 -45.05
N ARG A 62 17.37 -7.89 -46.04
CA ARG A 62 17.62 -8.27 -47.43
C ARG A 62 18.93 -7.66 -47.94
N GLU A 63 19.15 -6.38 -47.68
CA GLU A 63 20.39 -5.68 -48.05
C GLU A 63 21.63 -6.27 -47.38
N ILE A 64 21.50 -6.87 -46.20
CA ILE A 64 22.61 -7.48 -45.45
C ILE A 64 22.90 -8.91 -45.94
N THR A 65 21.85 -9.68 -46.27
CA THR A 65 22.00 -11.07 -46.69
C THR A 65 22.33 -11.21 -48.18
N GLU A 66 21.91 -10.28 -49.02
CA GLU A 66 22.03 -10.37 -50.49
C GLU A 66 23.22 -9.58 -51.06
N ASN A 67 23.86 -8.69 -50.29
CA ASN A 67 25.06 -7.98 -50.75
C ASN A 67 26.27 -8.92 -50.86
N ARG A 68 26.85 -9.02 -52.07
CA ARG A 68 27.87 -10.02 -52.43
C ARG A 68 29.23 -9.90 -51.72
N HIS A 69 29.48 -8.82 -50.99
CA HIS A 69 30.71 -8.62 -50.22
C HIS A 69 30.41 -8.52 -48.72
N GLY A 70 30.70 -9.59 -47.98
CA GLY A 70 30.56 -9.61 -46.52
C GLY A 70 29.15 -9.91 -46.01
N ALA A 71 28.30 -10.59 -46.79
CA ALA A 71 26.98 -11.03 -46.38
C ALA A 71 27.01 -11.74 -45.02
N LYS A 72 26.06 -11.40 -44.14
CA LYS A 72 25.91 -12.03 -42.82
C LYS A 72 24.57 -12.73 -42.73
N PRO A 73 24.51 -13.92 -42.10
CA PRO A 73 23.25 -14.62 -41.91
C PRO A 73 22.29 -13.79 -41.03
N CYS A 74 21.00 -13.89 -41.32
CA CYS A 74 19.94 -13.29 -40.52
C CYS A 74 18.94 -14.37 -40.10
N ARG A 75 18.79 -14.59 -38.79
CA ARG A 75 17.77 -15.49 -38.24
C ARG A 75 16.48 -14.73 -37.98
N VAL A 76 15.36 -15.33 -38.37
CA VAL A 76 14.03 -14.76 -38.14
C VAL A 76 13.42 -15.35 -36.86
N TYR A 77 13.17 -14.50 -35.87
CA TYR A 77 12.34 -14.81 -34.71
C TYR A 77 10.88 -14.84 -35.15
N ALA A 78 10.30 -16.05 -35.21
CA ALA A 78 8.97 -16.29 -35.74
C ALA A 78 8.05 -16.86 -34.64
N PRO A 79 7.22 -16.01 -34.00
CA PRO A 79 6.17 -16.48 -33.08
C PRO A 79 5.16 -17.35 -33.83
N VAL A 80 4.82 -18.50 -33.24
CA VAL A 80 3.82 -19.42 -33.76
C VAL A 80 2.83 -19.73 -32.64
N GLY A 81 1.54 -19.54 -32.91
CA GLY A 81 0.50 -19.76 -31.93
C GLY A 81 -0.87 -19.43 -32.50
N HIS A 82 -1.93 -19.67 -31.72
CA HIS A 82 -3.28 -19.30 -32.13
C HIS A 82 -3.47 -17.78 -32.05
N TYR A 83 -4.42 -17.25 -32.84
CA TYR A 83 -4.70 -15.80 -32.87
C TYR A 83 -4.91 -15.19 -31.48
N ARG A 84 -5.67 -15.89 -30.61
CA ARG A 84 -5.94 -15.47 -29.22
C ARG A 84 -4.67 -15.34 -28.37
N GLU A 85 -3.67 -16.18 -28.60
CA GLU A 85 -2.40 -16.20 -27.86
C GLU A 85 -1.42 -15.14 -28.39
N LEU A 86 -1.50 -14.83 -29.68
CA LEU A 86 -0.62 -13.87 -30.34
C LEU A 86 -1.08 -12.41 -30.17
N LEU A 87 -2.34 -12.14 -29.82
CA LEU A 87 -2.86 -10.78 -29.64
C LEU A 87 -2.14 -9.97 -28.53
N PRO A 88 -1.93 -10.49 -27.30
CA PRO A 88 -1.14 -9.77 -26.29
C PRO A 88 0.30 -9.49 -26.76
N TYR A 89 0.89 -10.46 -27.47
CA TYR A 89 2.20 -10.31 -28.08
C TYR A 89 2.23 -9.22 -29.16
N LEU A 90 1.17 -9.08 -29.96
CA LEU A 90 1.01 -8.04 -30.98
C LEU A 90 0.99 -6.63 -30.39
N VAL A 91 0.24 -6.40 -29.30
CA VAL A 91 0.20 -5.07 -28.64
C VAL A 91 1.60 -4.66 -28.18
N ARG A 92 2.33 -5.56 -27.52
CA ARG A 92 3.72 -5.32 -27.14
C ARG A 92 4.60 -5.05 -28.36
N ARG A 93 4.42 -5.80 -29.45
CA ARG A 93 5.16 -5.64 -30.71
C ARG A 93 4.93 -4.28 -31.38
N LEU A 94 3.69 -3.79 -31.36
CA LEU A 94 3.31 -2.46 -31.83
C LEU A 94 3.97 -1.37 -30.98
N LEU A 95 4.01 -1.51 -29.66
CA LEU A 95 4.68 -0.55 -28.78
C LEU A 95 6.21 -0.55 -28.97
N GLU A 96 6.82 -1.73 -29.12
CA GLU A 96 8.28 -1.86 -29.32
C GLU A 96 8.77 -1.10 -30.56
N ASN A 97 7.97 -1.08 -31.65
CA ASN A 97 8.39 -0.50 -32.92
C ASN A 97 7.66 0.80 -33.30
N GLY A 98 6.54 1.10 -32.66
CA GLY A 98 5.72 2.29 -32.88
C GLY A 98 5.90 3.40 -31.84
N ALA A 99 6.78 3.23 -30.86
CA ALA A 99 7.14 4.33 -29.95
C ALA A 99 7.85 5.47 -30.72
N ASN A 100 7.66 6.71 -30.29
CA ASN A 100 8.30 7.90 -30.91
C ASN A 100 9.85 7.82 -30.96
N THR A 101 10.46 7.04 -30.07
CA THR A 101 11.91 6.82 -30.02
C THR A 101 12.37 5.57 -30.79
N SER A 102 11.46 4.84 -31.43
CA SER A 102 11.77 3.68 -32.27
C SER A 102 12.38 4.13 -33.58
N PHE A 103 13.47 3.46 -34.01
CA PHE A 103 14.10 3.72 -35.31
C PHE A 103 13.12 3.50 -36.47
N ILE A 104 12.24 2.49 -36.38
CA ILE A 104 11.26 2.20 -37.45
C ILE A 104 10.26 3.36 -37.57
N ASN A 105 9.74 3.85 -36.45
CA ASN A 105 8.79 4.96 -36.46
C ASN A 105 9.44 6.26 -36.95
N GLN A 106 10.70 6.50 -36.57
CA GLN A 106 11.46 7.67 -37.02
C GLN A 106 11.87 7.60 -38.50
N LEU A 107 12.04 6.40 -39.06
CA LEU A 107 12.35 6.21 -40.47
C LEU A 107 11.18 6.63 -41.38
N ASP A 108 9.95 6.39 -40.91
CA ASP A 108 8.72 6.76 -41.62
C ASP A 108 8.32 8.24 -41.40
N ASP A 109 9.03 8.96 -40.53
CA ASP A 109 8.81 10.39 -40.25
C ASP A 109 9.56 11.26 -41.28
N PRO A 110 8.85 12.00 -42.16
CA PRO A 110 9.47 12.81 -43.20
C PRO A 110 10.27 14.01 -42.66
N ASP A 111 10.04 14.41 -41.40
CA ASP A 111 10.73 15.54 -40.78
C ASP A 111 12.10 15.15 -40.23
N ILE A 112 12.42 13.85 -40.14
CA ILE A 112 13.69 13.35 -39.62
C ILE A 112 14.65 13.02 -40.77
N SER A 113 15.77 13.74 -40.85
CA SER A 113 16.77 13.48 -41.89
C SER A 113 17.52 12.16 -41.66
N VAL A 114 17.98 11.52 -42.75
CA VAL A 114 18.83 10.31 -42.66
C VAL A 114 20.09 10.57 -41.81
N ALA A 115 20.69 11.77 -41.92
CA ALA A 115 21.88 12.14 -41.16
C ALA A 115 21.61 12.18 -39.64
N GLU A 116 20.40 12.55 -39.25
CA GLU A 116 19.97 12.55 -37.85
C GLU A 116 19.69 11.12 -37.35
N LEU A 117 19.00 10.31 -38.17
CA LEU A 117 18.72 8.89 -37.89
C LEU A 117 19.98 8.04 -37.67
N VAL A 118 21.06 8.34 -38.39
CA VAL A 118 22.33 7.59 -38.30
C VAL A 118 23.39 8.28 -37.44
N ARG A 119 23.00 9.26 -36.62
CA ARG A 119 23.93 9.95 -35.73
C ARG A 119 24.48 8.99 -34.65
N ASP A 120 25.78 9.09 -34.40
CA ASP A 120 26.46 8.28 -33.38
C ASP A 120 25.86 8.53 -31.98
N PRO A 121 25.37 7.49 -31.27
CA PRO A 121 24.84 7.64 -29.92
C PRO A 121 25.86 8.21 -28.93
N VAL A 122 27.17 8.00 -29.10
CA VAL A 122 28.21 8.63 -28.26
C VAL A 122 28.18 10.14 -28.44
N GLY A 123 28.11 10.61 -29.68
CA GLY A 123 28.03 12.03 -30.01
C GLY A 123 26.70 12.67 -29.59
N ILE A 124 25.61 11.90 -29.51
CA ILE A 124 24.34 12.36 -28.93
C ILE A 124 24.51 12.52 -27.42
N ILE A 125 25.01 11.49 -26.73
CA ILE A 125 25.17 11.48 -25.27
C ILE A 125 26.11 12.57 -24.79
N GLY A 126 27.23 12.78 -25.48
CA GLY A 126 28.18 13.86 -25.14
C GLY A 126 27.58 15.26 -25.23
N THR A 127 26.43 15.42 -25.91
CA THR A 127 25.66 16.67 -26.01
C THR A 127 24.38 16.67 -25.16
N LEU A 128 24.07 15.59 -24.43
CA LEU A 128 22.91 15.54 -23.53
C LEU A 128 23.18 16.43 -22.31
N VAL A 129 22.60 17.63 -22.33
CA VAL A 129 22.61 18.58 -21.19
C VAL A 129 21.41 18.34 -20.27
N GLU A 130 20.35 17.68 -20.75
CA GLU A 130 19.08 17.54 -20.05
C GLU A 130 19.06 16.41 -19.01
N LYS A 131 18.46 16.70 -17.85
CA LYS A 131 18.15 15.69 -16.83
C LYS A 131 17.08 14.71 -17.37
N PRO A 132 17.11 13.42 -16.97
CA PRO A 132 16.08 12.47 -17.34
C PRO A 132 14.68 12.96 -16.91
N GLN A 133 13.68 12.86 -17.78
CA GLN A 133 12.28 13.18 -17.45
C GLN A 133 11.62 12.16 -16.50
N ILE A 134 12.27 11.02 -16.25
CA ILE A 134 11.77 9.97 -15.37
C ILE A 134 12.23 10.28 -13.94
N VAL A 135 11.28 10.57 -13.06
CA VAL A 135 11.52 10.83 -11.65
C VAL A 135 11.98 9.55 -10.95
N LEU A 136 13.03 9.66 -10.12
CA LEU A 136 13.50 8.54 -9.32
C LEU A 136 12.45 8.15 -8.26
N PRO A 137 12.35 6.88 -7.85
CA PRO A 137 11.36 6.45 -6.86
C PRO A 137 11.35 7.25 -5.56
N LYS A 138 12.52 7.67 -5.06
CA LYS A 138 12.66 8.47 -3.83
C LYS A 138 12.07 9.89 -3.96
N ASP A 139 12.04 10.43 -5.18
CA ASP A 139 11.66 11.81 -5.50
C ASP A 139 10.23 11.88 -6.08
N LEU A 140 9.46 10.78 -6.01
CA LEU A 140 8.16 10.61 -6.66
C LEU A 140 7.15 11.73 -6.31
N PHE A 141 7.26 12.31 -5.12
CA PHE A 141 6.36 13.37 -4.64
C PHE A 141 7.01 14.77 -4.68
N GLY A 142 8.13 14.92 -5.39
CA GLY A 142 8.84 16.17 -5.56
C GLY A 142 9.27 16.80 -4.22
N GLU A 143 9.13 18.12 -4.13
CA GLU A 143 9.52 18.88 -2.92
C GLU A 143 8.54 18.71 -1.75
N GLN A 144 7.36 18.12 -1.97
CA GLN A 144 6.35 17.96 -0.91
C GLN A 144 6.79 16.98 0.17
N ARG A 145 7.41 15.86 -0.23
CA ARG A 145 7.97 14.84 0.67
C ARG A 145 8.84 13.84 -0.09
N LEU A 146 9.74 13.18 0.64
CA LEU A 146 10.41 11.98 0.14
C LEU A 146 9.47 10.77 0.17
N ASN A 147 9.64 9.87 -0.80
CA ASN A 147 8.98 8.56 -0.80
C ASN A 147 9.70 7.60 0.16
N SER A 148 8.95 6.66 0.75
CA SER A 148 9.52 5.58 1.56
C SER A 148 10.42 4.64 0.73
N HIS A 149 11.52 4.16 1.33
CA HIS A 149 12.48 3.28 0.69
C HIS A 149 12.04 1.80 0.75
N GLY A 150 12.07 1.11 -0.40
CA GLY A 150 11.91 -0.33 -0.50
C GLY A 150 13.22 -1.11 -0.45
N LEU A 151 13.12 -2.44 -0.57
CA LEU A 151 14.23 -3.36 -0.81
C LEU A 151 14.01 -4.10 -2.13
N ASN A 152 15.06 -4.33 -2.91
CA ASN A 152 14.95 -5.10 -4.13
C ASN A 152 15.08 -6.61 -3.84
N LEU A 153 13.96 -7.27 -3.58
CA LEU A 153 13.96 -8.70 -3.25
C LEU A 153 14.25 -9.63 -4.46
N ALA A 154 14.40 -9.06 -5.66
CA ALA A 154 14.88 -9.79 -6.83
C ALA A 154 16.42 -9.84 -6.91
N ASP A 155 17.12 -9.04 -6.10
CA ASP A 155 18.58 -9.07 -5.96
C ASP A 155 18.99 -10.17 -4.95
N PRO A 156 19.69 -11.23 -5.37
CA PRO A 156 20.07 -12.34 -4.50
C PRO A 156 20.95 -11.93 -3.33
N GLU A 157 21.81 -10.92 -3.50
CA GLU A 157 22.71 -10.45 -2.44
C GLU A 157 21.92 -9.70 -1.36
N GLN A 158 21.03 -8.79 -1.77
CA GLN A 158 20.14 -8.09 -0.83
C GLN A 158 19.20 -9.04 -0.11
N LEU A 159 18.66 -10.04 -0.82
CA LEU A 159 17.77 -11.03 -0.21
C LEU A 159 18.52 -11.89 0.82
N LYS A 160 19.75 -12.31 0.51
CA LYS A 160 20.59 -13.07 1.43
C LYS A 160 20.90 -12.24 2.68
N GLN A 161 21.34 -11.00 2.50
CA GLN A 161 21.63 -10.09 3.61
C GLN A 161 20.40 -9.87 4.50
N LEU A 162 19.24 -9.62 3.90
CA LEU A 162 17.97 -9.48 4.62
C LEU A 162 17.67 -10.71 5.49
N GLN A 163 17.82 -11.91 4.94
CA GLN A 163 17.57 -13.14 5.67
C GLN A 163 18.57 -13.32 6.82
N GLU A 164 19.86 -13.03 6.63
CA GLU A 164 20.88 -13.10 7.68
C GLU A 164 20.58 -12.14 8.84
N GLU A 165 20.17 -10.90 8.53
CA GLU A 165 19.83 -9.90 9.53
C GLU A 165 18.54 -10.25 10.29
N LEU A 166 17.53 -10.81 9.62
CA LEU A 166 16.32 -11.31 10.28
C LEU A 166 16.59 -12.54 11.15
N ASN A 167 17.45 -13.45 10.70
CA ASN A 167 17.86 -14.61 11.48
C ASN A 167 18.59 -14.19 12.76
N ALA A 168 19.40 -13.14 12.72
CA ALA A 168 20.06 -12.58 13.91
C ALA A 168 19.07 -12.03 14.95
N LEU A 169 17.83 -11.74 14.56
CA LEU A 169 16.74 -11.28 15.43
C LEU A 169 15.79 -12.40 15.88
N ALA A 170 15.98 -13.64 15.41
CA ALA A 170 15.05 -14.75 15.64
C ALA A 170 14.89 -15.12 17.12
N ASP A 171 15.99 -15.07 17.89
CA ASP A 171 16.01 -15.42 19.32
C ASP A 171 15.83 -14.22 20.25
N LYS A 172 15.65 -13.01 19.69
CA LYS A 172 15.45 -11.80 20.49
C LYS A 172 14.10 -11.87 21.19
N HIS A 173 14.12 -11.85 22.51
CA HIS A 173 12.93 -11.71 23.35
C HIS A 173 12.62 -10.24 23.60
N TRP A 174 11.36 -9.87 23.42
CA TRP A 174 10.88 -8.50 23.63
C TRP A 174 9.97 -8.42 24.85
N THR A 175 9.94 -7.27 25.50
CA THR A 175 9.05 -7.03 26.63
C THR A 175 8.22 -5.78 26.38
N SER A 176 6.95 -5.85 26.80
CA SER A 176 6.01 -4.74 26.70
C SER A 176 5.30 -4.51 28.01
N ALA A 177 5.07 -3.25 28.35
CA ALA A 177 4.35 -2.82 29.53
C ALA A 177 3.71 -1.46 29.22
N PRO A 178 2.69 -1.03 29.97
CA PRO A 178 2.18 0.33 29.85
C PRO A 178 3.32 1.32 30.07
N LEU A 179 3.46 2.30 29.17
CA LEU A 179 4.46 3.36 29.28
C LEU A 179 3.71 4.64 29.60
N VAL A 180 3.82 5.07 30.85
CA VAL A 180 3.16 6.29 31.34
C VAL A 180 4.22 7.31 31.72
N ASN A 181 4.29 8.40 30.95
CA ASN A 181 5.35 9.41 31.07
C ASN A 181 6.75 8.77 31.09
N GLY A 182 7.00 7.89 30.10
CA GLY A 182 8.30 7.21 29.93
C GLY A 182 8.57 6.08 30.91
N CYS A 183 7.73 5.93 31.92
CA CYS A 183 7.94 4.98 32.99
C CYS A 183 7.12 3.70 32.74
N PRO A 184 7.76 2.52 32.62
CA PRO A 184 7.05 1.26 32.46
C PRO A 184 6.32 0.90 33.75
N CYS A 185 5.05 0.51 33.64
CA CYS A 185 4.27 0.03 34.79
C CYS A 185 4.56 -1.43 35.11
N SER A 186 4.47 -1.79 36.39
CA SER A 186 4.58 -3.17 36.88
C SER A 186 3.22 -3.88 36.84
N GLY A 187 3.23 -5.19 36.63
CA GLY A 187 2.00 -6.00 36.69
C GLY A 187 2.28 -7.47 36.40
N GLN A 188 1.21 -8.23 36.15
CA GLN A 188 1.33 -9.63 35.78
C GLN A 188 1.77 -9.76 34.33
N GLU A 189 2.87 -10.48 34.13
CA GLU A 189 3.42 -10.77 32.81
C GLU A 189 2.64 -11.89 32.12
N GLN A 190 2.39 -11.71 30.82
CA GLN A 190 1.74 -12.66 29.93
C GLN A 190 2.65 -12.93 28.74
N LEU A 191 2.76 -14.19 28.32
CA LEU A 191 3.59 -14.54 27.16
C LEU A 191 2.92 -14.13 25.86
N VAL A 192 3.73 -13.66 24.91
CA VAL A 192 3.34 -13.40 23.53
C VAL A 192 4.02 -14.47 22.67
N VAL A 193 3.20 -15.29 22.02
CA VAL A 193 3.65 -16.44 21.23
C VAL A 193 3.56 -16.16 19.73
N ASN A 194 4.33 -16.89 18.95
CA ASN A 194 4.33 -16.76 17.49
C ASN A 194 3.12 -17.51 16.88
N PRO A 195 2.27 -16.88 16.03
CA PRO A 195 1.14 -17.56 15.41
C PRO A 195 1.53 -18.67 14.42
N TYR A 196 2.77 -18.64 13.89
CA TYR A 196 3.30 -19.69 13.02
C TYR A 196 3.60 -20.98 13.80
N ASP A 197 4.14 -20.84 15.00
CA ASP A 197 4.46 -21.94 15.90
C ASP A 197 4.35 -21.45 17.35
N LYS A 198 3.25 -21.82 18.01
CA LYS A 198 2.91 -21.34 19.36
C LYS A 198 3.87 -21.83 20.45
N ARG A 199 4.79 -22.73 20.13
CA ARG A 199 5.89 -23.14 21.03
C ARG A 199 6.98 -22.07 21.11
N LEU A 200 7.07 -21.20 20.11
CA LEU A 200 8.03 -20.11 20.05
C LEU A 200 7.47 -18.88 20.78
N THR A 201 8.22 -18.40 21.76
CA THR A 201 7.89 -17.17 22.49
C THR A 201 8.58 -15.99 21.82
N VAL A 202 7.81 -14.97 21.43
CA VAL A 202 8.35 -13.72 20.88
C VAL A 202 8.80 -12.80 22.01
N GLY A 203 8.09 -12.86 23.12
CA GLY A 203 8.29 -11.95 24.23
C GLY A 203 7.18 -12.05 25.27
N SER A 204 6.98 -10.96 25.99
CA SER A 204 5.98 -10.86 27.04
C SER A 204 5.38 -9.47 27.16
N VAL A 205 4.18 -9.40 27.74
CA VAL A 205 3.44 -8.18 27.95
C VAL A 205 2.84 -8.11 29.35
N ILE A 206 2.92 -6.93 29.96
CA ILE A 206 2.07 -6.53 31.09
C ILE A 206 0.94 -5.68 30.52
N LEU A 207 -0.31 -6.03 30.85
CA LEU A 207 -1.48 -5.25 30.44
C LEU A 207 -1.80 -4.16 31.47
N ALA A 208 -2.28 -3.02 30.99
CA ALA A 208 -2.65 -1.88 31.82
C ALA A 208 -3.87 -2.16 32.70
N GLY A 209 -3.73 -1.89 34.00
CA GLY A 209 -4.83 -1.90 34.96
C GLY A 209 -5.50 -0.52 35.12
N PRO A 210 -6.58 -0.42 35.92
CA PRO A 210 -7.26 0.86 36.15
C PRO A 210 -6.34 2.00 36.63
N PRO A 211 -5.37 1.79 37.56
CA PRO A 211 -4.46 2.85 37.99
C PRO A 211 -3.58 3.38 36.86
N ASP A 212 -3.11 2.51 35.97
CA ASP A 212 -2.26 2.89 34.84
C ASP A 212 -3.04 3.74 33.82
N ILE A 213 -4.28 3.35 33.55
CA ILE A 213 -5.20 4.08 32.67
C ILE A 213 -5.46 5.49 33.21
N GLY A 214 -5.79 5.59 34.51
CA GLY A 214 -6.08 6.87 35.16
C GLY A 214 -4.88 7.83 35.13
N ARG A 215 -3.66 7.29 35.38
CA ARG A 215 -2.41 8.05 35.26
C ARG A 215 -2.13 8.49 33.83
N ALA A 216 -2.22 7.60 32.86
CA ALA A 216 -1.98 7.93 31.45
C ALA A 216 -2.87 9.08 30.96
N LEU A 217 -4.16 9.03 31.31
CA LEU A 217 -5.12 10.09 30.98
C LEU A 217 -4.80 11.42 31.68
N ASN A 218 -4.29 11.39 32.92
CA ASN A 218 -3.87 12.60 33.64
C ASN A 218 -2.67 13.24 32.95
N GLU A 219 -1.60 12.47 32.73
CA GLU A 219 -0.36 12.95 32.11
C GLU A 219 -0.63 13.54 30.71
N ALA A 220 -1.42 12.83 29.89
CA ALA A 220 -1.79 13.31 28.56
C ALA A 220 -2.65 14.58 28.61
N SER A 221 -3.55 14.70 29.59
CA SER A 221 -4.39 15.89 29.75
C SER A 221 -3.59 17.09 30.23
N GLU A 222 -2.64 16.91 31.15
CA GLU A 222 -1.79 17.97 31.69
C GLU A 222 -0.81 18.49 30.62
N ALA A 223 -0.25 17.59 29.80
CA ALA A 223 0.67 17.95 28.73
C ALA A 223 0.00 18.63 27.51
N PHE A 224 -1.34 18.59 27.41
CA PHE A 224 -2.04 18.98 26.20
C PHE A 224 -1.83 20.44 25.80
N ASN A 225 -1.92 21.38 26.76
CA ASN A 225 -1.80 22.80 26.44
C ASN A 225 -0.43 23.14 25.86
N ASP A 226 0.65 22.62 26.46
CA ASP A 226 2.01 22.83 25.98
C ASP A 226 2.21 22.21 24.60
N TRP A 227 1.65 21.02 24.36
CA TRP A 227 1.76 20.36 23.06
C TRP A 227 0.94 21.04 21.96
N ARG A 228 -0.28 21.49 22.28
CA ARG A 228 -1.15 22.24 21.38
C ARG A 228 -0.49 23.54 20.90
N LEU A 229 0.26 24.21 21.78
CA LEU A 229 0.96 25.47 21.52
C LEU A 229 2.39 25.29 21.02
N CYS A 230 2.92 24.05 21.02
CA CYS A 230 4.20 23.73 20.38
C CYS A 230 4.14 24.14 18.90
N PRO A 231 5.14 24.84 18.34
CA PRO A 231 5.17 25.20 16.92
C PRO A 231 4.96 23.98 16.01
N VAL A 232 4.15 24.13 14.97
CA VAL A 232 3.83 23.02 14.06
C VAL A 232 5.07 22.50 13.33
N GLU A 233 6.03 23.37 13.05
CA GLU A 233 7.30 23.04 12.41
C GLU A 233 8.07 22.03 13.25
N LYS A 234 8.09 22.22 14.58
CA LYS A 234 8.72 21.31 15.53
C LYS A 234 7.98 19.97 15.60
N ARG A 235 6.63 19.99 15.59
CA ARG A 235 5.84 18.76 15.51
C ARG A 235 6.10 17.99 14.22
N ALA A 236 6.14 18.68 13.08
CA ALA A 236 6.46 18.10 11.78
C ALA A 236 7.88 17.52 11.73
N GLU A 237 8.87 18.21 12.31
CA GLU A 237 10.25 17.74 12.42
C GLU A 237 10.36 16.42 13.21
N TYR A 238 9.61 16.28 14.31
CA TYR A 238 9.56 15.01 15.05
C TYR A 238 9.01 13.87 14.20
N LEU A 239 7.97 14.11 13.39
CA LEU A 239 7.42 13.11 12.49
C LEU A 239 8.40 12.74 11.37
N GLN A 240 9.13 13.71 10.81
CA GLN A 240 10.17 13.44 9.81
C GLN A 240 11.28 12.57 10.40
N ARG A 241 11.77 12.90 11.60
CA ARG A 241 12.75 12.07 12.33
C ARG A 241 12.21 10.68 12.64
N ALA A 242 10.93 10.56 13.00
CA ALA A 242 10.30 9.27 13.22
C ALA A 242 10.29 8.43 11.94
N ALA A 243 10.01 9.03 10.78
CA ALA A 243 10.08 8.35 9.49
C ALA A 243 11.47 7.76 9.23
N ASP A 244 12.52 8.54 9.47
CA ASP A 244 13.91 8.08 9.28
C ASP A 244 14.29 6.97 10.27
N LEU A 245 13.85 7.06 11.52
CA LEU A 245 14.05 6.01 12.52
C LEU A 245 13.30 4.72 12.20
N LEU A 246 12.08 4.79 11.65
CA LEU A 246 11.34 3.62 11.17
C LEU A 246 12.10 2.93 10.02
N GLU A 247 12.72 3.70 9.11
CA GLU A 247 13.55 3.13 8.04
C GLU A 247 14.86 2.54 8.57
N GLN A 248 15.50 3.20 9.55
CA GLN A 248 16.73 2.75 10.19
C GLN A 248 16.54 1.45 10.98
N TYR A 249 15.45 1.33 11.74
CA TYR A 249 15.13 0.15 12.56
C TYR A 249 14.13 -0.81 11.89
N ARG A 250 13.99 -0.69 10.57
CA ARG A 250 13.14 -1.51 9.70
C ARG A 250 13.14 -2.99 10.04
N LEU A 251 14.31 -3.57 10.23
CA LEU A 251 14.44 -5.03 10.39
C LEU A 251 13.94 -5.53 11.73
N GLU A 252 14.04 -4.71 12.79
CA GLU A 252 13.43 -5.03 14.07
C GLU A 252 11.90 -5.03 13.95
N LEU A 253 11.35 -4.03 13.25
CA LEU A 253 9.91 -3.92 13.00
C LEU A 253 9.40 -5.06 12.11
N VAL A 254 10.14 -5.41 11.05
CA VAL A 254 9.82 -6.55 10.19
C VAL A 254 9.87 -7.85 10.98
N SER A 255 10.93 -8.08 11.77
CA SER A 255 11.06 -9.28 12.61
C SER A 255 9.89 -9.41 13.59
N LEU A 256 9.53 -8.33 14.28
CA LEU A 256 8.37 -8.30 15.18
C LEU A 256 7.05 -8.55 14.44
N CYS A 257 6.81 -7.87 13.32
CA CYS A 257 5.58 -8.04 12.53
C CYS A 257 5.42 -9.48 12.00
N VAL A 258 6.52 -10.12 11.61
CA VAL A 258 6.56 -11.52 11.17
C VAL A 258 6.31 -12.46 12.36
N ARG A 259 7.08 -12.32 13.43
CA ARG A 259 7.08 -13.26 14.57
C ARG A 259 5.87 -13.11 15.48
N GLU A 260 5.36 -11.90 15.66
CA GLU A 260 4.21 -11.59 16.51
C GLU A 260 2.90 -11.58 15.70
N GLY A 261 2.92 -10.99 14.51
CA GLY A 261 1.73 -10.81 13.67
C GLY A 261 1.52 -11.88 12.59
N GLY A 262 2.47 -12.79 12.39
CA GLY A 262 2.38 -13.86 11.38
C GLY A 262 2.45 -13.36 9.93
N ARG A 263 2.86 -12.11 9.69
CA ARG A 263 2.92 -11.54 8.34
C ARG A 263 4.16 -12.01 7.59
N THR A 264 4.05 -12.18 6.28
CA THR A 264 5.22 -12.48 5.44
C THR A 264 6.22 -11.31 5.44
N ILE A 265 7.50 -11.60 5.18
CA ILE A 265 8.55 -10.56 5.04
C ILE A 265 8.14 -9.45 4.06
N ARG A 266 7.54 -9.80 2.92
CA ARG A 266 7.12 -8.83 1.89
C ARG A 266 6.04 -7.89 2.41
N ASP A 267 5.07 -8.43 3.13
CA ASP A 267 3.98 -7.66 3.72
C ASP A 267 4.48 -6.74 4.83
N ALA A 268 5.33 -7.25 5.71
CA ALA A 268 5.93 -6.48 6.80
C ALA A 268 6.81 -5.32 6.29
N LEU A 269 7.60 -5.54 5.22
CA LEU A 269 8.37 -4.48 4.57
C LEU A 269 7.47 -3.38 4.00
N THR A 270 6.36 -3.78 3.35
CA THR A 270 5.38 -2.83 2.81
C THR A 270 4.72 -2.02 3.93
N GLU A 271 4.51 -2.65 5.08
CA GLU A 271 3.91 -1.99 6.23
C GLU A 271 4.82 -0.95 6.87
N VAL A 272 6.11 -1.23 7.01
CA VAL A 272 7.10 -0.22 7.44
C VAL A 272 7.11 0.97 6.48
N ARG A 273 7.05 0.72 5.17
CA ARG A 273 6.96 1.79 4.16
C ARG A 273 5.71 2.64 4.32
N GLU A 274 4.55 2.03 4.53
CA GLU A 274 3.29 2.74 4.73
C GLU A 274 3.34 3.61 6.00
N ALA A 275 3.94 3.11 7.09
CA ALA A 275 4.15 3.87 8.33
C ALA A 275 5.05 5.10 8.11
N VAL A 276 6.16 4.93 7.38
CA VAL A 276 7.07 6.02 6.98
C VAL A 276 6.33 7.05 6.14
N ASP A 277 5.51 6.60 5.18
CA ASP A 277 4.73 7.49 4.34
C ASP A 277 3.69 8.27 5.15
N TYR A 278 3.02 7.67 6.15
CA TYR A 278 2.14 8.41 7.07
C TYR A 278 2.88 9.53 7.83
N CYS A 279 4.04 9.23 8.41
CA CYS A 279 4.85 10.22 9.11
C CYS A 279 5.18 11.42 8.20
N ARG A 280 5.73 11.15 7.01
CA ARG A 280 6.14 12.19 6.06
C ARG A 280 4.94 12.97 5.51
N TYR A 281 3.85 12.27 5.19
CA TYR A 281 2.64 12.88 4.67
C TYR A 281 1.94 13.77 5.70
N TYR A 282 1.79 13.31 6.94
CA TYR A 282 1.14 14.11 7.99
C TYR A 282 2.01 15.24 8.52
N ALA A 283 3.34 15.12 8.48
CA ALA A 283 4.23 16.26 8.72
C ALA A 283 3.93 17.40 7.74
N GLN A 284 3.89 17.10 6.44
CA GLN A 284 3.59 18.11 5.42
C GLN A 284 2.14 18.61 5.50
N SER A 285 1.19 17.72 5.77
CA SER A 285 -0.22 18.09 5.92
C SER A 285 -0.43 19.00 7.13
N ALA A 286 0.31 18.80 8.22
CA ALA A 286 0.24 19.65 9.39
C ALA A 286 0.81 21.04 9.12
N LEU A 287 1.96 21.13 8.44
CA LEU A 287 2.49 22.41 7.98
C LEU A 287 1.47 23.18 7.13
N ALA A 288 0.77 22.50 6.23
CA ALA A 288 -0.24 23.14 5.38
C ALA A 288 -1.46 23.65 6.17
N LEU A 289 -1.88 22.95 7.23
CA LEU A 289 -3.14 23.23 7.93
C LEU A 289 -2.98 24.11 9.19
N PHE A 290 -1.84 24.04 9.88
CA PHE A 290 -1.66 24.64 11.21
C PHE A 290 -0.58 25.74 11.29
N SER A 291 0.20 26.00 10.22
CA SER A 291 1.29 27.00 10.29
C SER A 291 0.77 28.44 10.31
N GLU A 292 -0.28 28.72 9.53
CA GLU A 292 -0.85 30.06 9.42
C GLU A 292 -2.36 30.04 9.60
N SER A 293 -2.90 31.19 10.02
CA SER A 293 -4.35 31.40 10.01
C SER A 293 -4.85 31.68 8.60
N ILE A 294 -6.07 31.22 8.33
CA ILE A 294 -6.77 31.53 7.09
C ILE A 294 -7.44 32.90 7.25
N LYS A 295 -7.06 33.86 6.42
CA LYS A 295 -7.72 35.17 6.36
C LYS A 295 -9.12 35.00 5.76
N LEU A 296 -10.14 35.42 6.51
CA LEU A 296 -11.53 35.42 6.07
C LEU A 296 -11.95 36.82 5.58
N PRO A 297 -12.95 36.92 4.68
CA PRO A 297 -13.48 38.21 4.26
C PRO A 297 -14.13 38.96 5.44
N GLY A 298 -14.20 40.29 5.34
CA GLY A 298 -14.82 41.16 6.34
C GLY A 298 -15.06 42.57 5.80
N PRO A 299 -15.90 43.38 6.47
CA PRO A 299 -16.09 44.78 6.16
C PRO A 299 -14.79 45.58 6.35
N THR A 300 -14.77 46.79 5.80
CA THR A 300 -13.66 47.73 5.97
C THR A 300 -13.45 48.04 7.46
N GLY A 301 -12.20 47.93 7.94
CA GLY A 301 -11.87 48.13 9.35
C GLY A 301 -12.05 46.89 10.23
N GLU A 302 -12.18 45.69 9.64
CA GLU A 302 -12.25 44.42 10.37
C GLU A 302 -11.21 43.43 9.84
N GLU A 303 -10.53 42.73 10.75
CA GLU A 303 -9.66 41.60 10.42
C GLU A 303 -10.24 40.31 10.99
N ASN A 304 -10.51 39.35 10.11
CA ASN A 304 -11.05 38.02 10.45
C ASN A 304 -10.04 36.94 10.11
N ARG A 305 -9.70 36.10 11.10
CA ARG A 305 -8.74 34.99 10.95
C ARG A 305 -9.29 33.71 11.54
N LEU A 306 -9.19 32.62 10.79
CA LEU A 306 -9.53 31.26 11.22
C LEU A 306 -8.26 30.48 11.54
N TYR A 307 -8.21 29.90 12.74
CA TYR A 307 -7.12 29.09 13.24
C TYR A 307 -7.59 27.65 13.46
N HIS A 308 -6.66 26.71 13.34
CA HIS A 308 -6.90 25.31 13.71
C HIS A 308 -6.00 24.92 14.88
N TYR A 309 -6.54 24.13 15.80
CA TYR A 309 -5.79 23.61 16.95
C TYR A 309 -6.16 22.16 17.25
N GLY A 310 -5.29 21.44 17.97
CA GLY A 310 -5.63 20.13 18.53
C GLY A 310 -6.87 20.19 19.42
N ARG A 311 -7.59 19.06 19.50
CA ARG A 311 -8.81 18.86 20.28
C ARG A 311 -8.55 18.59 21.76
N GLY A 312 -7.56 17.77 22.09
CA GLY A 312 -7.31 17.34 23.47
C GLY A 312 -6.56 16.02 23.54
N VAL A 313 -6.94 15.17 24.50
CA VAL A 313 -6.46 13.78 24.58
C VAL A 313 -7.16 12.93 23.53
N TYR A 314 -6.41 12.40 22.57
CA TYR A 314 -6.90 11.51 21.54
C TYR A 314 -6.57 10.06 21.85
N VAL A 315 -7.57 9.18 21.83
CA VAL A 315 -7.35 7.74 22.03
C VAL A 315 -7.24 7.06 20.66
N CYS A 316 -6.07 6.50 20.36
CA CYS A 316 -5.81 5.77 19.13
C CYS A 316 -5.90 4.27 19.41
N ILE A 317 -6.94 3.62 18.91
CA ILE A 317 -7.22 2.19 19.07
C ILE A 317 -6.95 1.50 17.73
N SER A 318 -5.82 0.79 17.66
CA SER A 318 -5.34 0.19 16.41
C SER A 318 -5.63 -1.32 16.33
N PRO A 319 -5.69 -1.89 15.11
CA PRO A 319 -5.92 -3.31 14.89
C PRO A 319 -4.60 -4.09 14.91
N TRP A 320 -4.68 -5.41 14.90
CA TRP A 320 -3.51 -6.31 14.87
C TRP A 320 -3.01 -6.60 13.46
N ASN A 321 -3.81 -6.39 12.42
CA ASN A 321 -3.49 -6.84 11.06
C ASN A 321 -2.58 -5.88 10.28
N PHE A 322 -2.47 -4.64 10.76
CA PHE A 322 -1.43 -3.68 10.38
C PHE A 322 -0.87 -3.03 11.67
N PRO A 323 -0.07 -3.79 12.44
CA PRO A 323 0.39 -3.37 13.76
C PRO A 323 1.42 -2.23 13.75
N ILE A 324 2.00 -1.91 12.60
CA ILE A 324 2.93 -0.80 12.39
C ILE A 324 2.22 0.33 11.66
N ALA A 325 1.67 0.09 10.46
CA ALA A 325 1.21 1.16 9.58
C ALA A 325 -0.01 1.91 10.11
N ILE A 326 -1.07 1.20 10.47
CA ILE A 326 -2.30 1.82 10.98
C ILE A 326 -2.04 2.40 12.37
N PHE A 327 -1.25 1.72 13.20
CA PHE A 327 -0.83 2.23 14.50
C PHE A 327 -0.12 3.58 14.39
N ILE A 328 0.96 3.65 13.59
CA ILE A 328 1.70 4.88 13.34
C ILE A 328 0.81 5.93 12.67
N GLY A 329 -0.01 5.55 11.69
CA GLY A 329 -0.90 6.48 10.98
C GLY A 329 -1.88 7.20 11.91
N GLN A 330 -2.57 6.48 12.80
CA GLN A 330 -3.47 7.09 13.78
C GLN A 330 -2.74 7.99 14.77
N VAL A 331 -1.66 7.46 15.38
CA VAL A 331 -0.90 8.15 16.42
C VAL A 331 -0.27 9.44 15.88
N THR A 332 0.41 9.36 14.73
CA THR A 332 1.10 10.51 14.15
C THR A 332 0.14 11.57 13.61
N ALA A 333 -1.03 11.19 13.08
CA ALA A 333 -2.06 12.16 12.70
C ALA A 333 -2.54 12.99 13.90
N ALA A 334 -2.85 12.33 15.02
CA ALA A 334 -3.28 13.00 16.24
C ALA A 334 -2.18 13.92 16.80
N LEU A 335 -0.94 13.43 16.88
CA LEU A 335 0.22 14.21 17.34
C LEU A 335 0.48 15.43 16.44
N ALA A 336 0.45 15.26 15.12
CA ALA A 336 0.70 16.33 14.16
C ALA A 336 -0.31 17.48 14.28
N ALA A 337 -1.58 17.13 14.51
CA ALA A 337 -2.65 18.08 14.78
C ALA A 337 -2.56 18.78 16.15
N GLY A 338 -1.58 18.41 17.00
CA GLY A 338 -1.36 19.03 18.31
C GLY A 338 -2.18 18.40 19.44
N ASN A 339 -2.61 17.14 19.29
CA ASN A 339 -3.25 16.37 20.36
C ASN A 339 -2.20 15.57 21.14
N THR A 340 -2.45 15.35 22.43
CA THR A 340 -1.77 14.29 23.19
C THR A 340 -2.46 12.96 22.91
N VAL A 341 -1.74 11.85 23.04
CA VAL A 341 -2.21 10.56 22.54
C VAL A 341 -2.13 9.48 23.62
N ILE A 342 -3.23 8.74 23.77
CA ILE A 342 -3.25 7.42 24.39
C ILE A 342 -3.24 6.38 23.27
N ALA A 343 -2.10 5.71 23.09
CA ALA A 343 -1.93 4.67 22.07
C ALA A 343 -2.30 3.29 22.65
N LYS A 344 -3.44 2.76 22.21
CA LYS A 344 -3.98 1.46 22.63
C LYS A 344 -3.90 0.48 21.45
N PRO A 345 -2.89 -0.41 21.40
CA PRO A 345 -2.81 -1.42 20.36
C PRO A 345 -3.77 -2.60 20.58
N ALA A 346 -3.97 -3.42 19.55
CA ALA A 346 -4.54 -4.75 19.72
C ALA A 346 -3.63 -5.64 20.59
N THR A 347 -4.23 -6.53 21.40
CA THR A 347 -3.48 -7.36 22.35
C THR A 347 -2.56 -8.38 21.69
N GLN A 348 -2.85 -8.74 20.44
CA GLN A 348 -2.05 -9.68 19.66
C GLN A 348 -0.71 -9.11 19.18
N THR A 349 -0.53 -7.78 19.13
CA THR A 349 0.64 -7.14 18.47
C THR A 349 1.27 -6.01 19.29
N VAL A 350 1.29 -6.21 20.61
CA VAL A 350 1.71 -5.24 21.63
C VAL A 350 3.22 -4.96 21.63
N LEU A 351 4.06 -5.93 21.26
CA LEU A 351 5.52 -5.78 21.21
C LEU A 351 5.90 -4.88 20.04
N THR A 352 5.31 -5.12 18.87
CA THR A 352 5.44 -4.31 17.66
C THR A 352 5.03 -2.85 17.93
N ALA A 353 3.88 -2.66 18.54
CA ALA A 353 3.36 -1.32 18.86
C ALA A 353 4.25 -0.57 19.86
N LEU A 354 4.75 -1.23 20.92
CA LEU A 354 5.67 -0.58 21.85
C LEU A 354 6.98 -0.19 21.16
N ARG A 355 7.50 -1.01 20.24
CA ARG A 355 8.70 -0.64 19.49
C ARG A 355 8.47 0.63 18.68
N CYS A 356 7.31 0.77 18.06
CA CYS A 356 6.90 1.99 17.36
C CYS A 356 6.87 3.21 18.30
N VAL A 357 6.28 3.08 19.49
CA VAL A 357 6.25 4.18 20.50
C VAL A 357 7.65 4.58 20.94
N ARG A 358 8.53 3.60 21.21
CA ARG A 358 9.93 3.90 21.56
C ARG A 358 10.65 4.67 20.46
N LEU A 359 10.40 4.36 19.19
CA LEU A 359 10.95 5.11 18.05
C LEU A 359 10.37 6.53 17.96
N LEU A 360 9.08 6.71 18.26
CA LEU A 360 8.47 8.05 18.33
C LEU A 360 9.08 8.90 19.46
N HIS A 361 9.33 8.33 20.64
CA HIS A 361 10.04 9.03 21.72
C HIS A 361 11.49 9.33 21.35
N GLN A 362 12.20 8.37 20.74
CA GLN A 362 13.56 8.59 20.23
C GLN A 362 13.59 9.67 19.14
N ALA A 363 12.52 9.83 18.37
CA ALA A 363 12.37 10.91 17.40
C ALA A 363 12.22 12.29 18.07
N GLY A 364 11.93 12.33 19.37
CA GLY A 364 11.80 13.54 20.18
C GLY A 364 10.37 13.86 20.62
N ILE A 365 9.39 13.00 20.35
CA ILE A 365 8.03 13.17 20.89
C ILE A 365 8.08 13.03 22.41
N PRO A 366 7.66 14.05 23.19
CA PRO A 366 7.75 14.00 24.64
C PRO A 366 6.95 12.84 25.26
N GLU A 367 7.49 12.26 26.33
CA GLU A 367 6.90 11.09 27.00
C GLU A 367 5.57 11.39 27.68
N GLN A 368 5.34 12.63 28.10
CA GLN A 368 4.06 13.11 28.61
C GLN A 368 3.00 13.31 27.51
N VAL A 369 3.43 13.44 26.24
CA VAL A 369 2.53 13.69 25.10
C VAL A 369 1.99 12.40 24.50
N LEU A 370 2.78 11.32 24.50
CA LEU A 370 2.42 10.03 23.95
C LEU A 370 2.50 8.95 25.04
N GLN A 371 1.36 8.42 25.44
CA GLN A 371 1.24 7.32 26.39
C GLN A 371 1.01 6.01 25.64
N PHE A 372 1.63 4.92 26.10
CA PHE A 372 1.37 3.58 25.58
C PHE A 372 0.58 2.75 26.57
N LEU A 373 -0.58 2.25 26.14
CA LEU A 373 -1.56 1.63 27.02
C LEU A 373 -2.04 0.29 26.44
N PRO A 374 -1.27 -0.80 26.59
CA PRO A 374 -1.68 -2.13 26.17
C PRO A 374 -2.79 -2.63 27.12
N ALA A 375 -4.04 -2.44 26.75
CA ALA A 375 -5.20 -2.81 27.56
C ALA A 375 -6.10 -3.81 26.82
N THR A 376 -6.94 -4.55 27.54
CA THR A 376 -8.00 -5.33 26.92
C THR A 376 -9.12 -4.42 26.42
N GLY A 377 -9.97 -4.93 25.51
CA GLY A 377 -11.15 -4.20 25.05
C GLY A 377 -12.12 -3.86 26.18
N SER A 378 -12.31 -4.77 27.15
CA SER A 378 -13.17 -4.53 28.31
C SER A 378 -12.64 -3.43 29.24
N MET A 379 -11.32 -3.39 29.46
CA MET A 379 -10.68 -2.33 30.23
C MET A 379 -10.80 -0.97 29.55
N THR A 380 -10.58 -0.94 28.22
CA THR A 380 -10.74 0.29 27.42
C THR A 380 -12.18 0.79 27.48
N GLY A 381 -13.16 -0.11 27.27
CA GLY A 381 -14.58 0.24 27.31
C GLY A 381 -15.04 0.78 28.65
N ARG A 382 -14.55 0.22 29.76
CA ARG A 382 -14.99 0.59 31.11
C ARG A 382 -14.32 1.84 31.67
N TYR A 383 -13.05 2.08 31.33
CA TYR A 383 -12.24 3.11 32.01
C TYR A 383 -11.68 4.19 31.09
N VAL A 384 -11.60 3.95 29.77
CA VAL A 384 -11.10 4.96 28.82
C VAL A 384 -12.26 5.65 28.13
N LEU A 385 -13.18 4.88 27.52
CA LEU A 385 -14.28 5.45 26.73
C LEU A 385 -15.16 6.44 27.52
N PRO A 386 -15.56 6.20 28.78
CA PRO A 386 -16.43 7.13 29.51
C PRO A 386 -15.67 8.30 30.17
N ASP A 387 -14.34 8.37 30.04
CA ASP A 387 -13.56 9.37 30.76
C ASP A 387 -13.70 10.77 30.14
N PRO A 388 -14.05 11.81 30.92
CA PRO A 388 -14.34 13.14 30.40
C PRO A 388 -13.14 13.85 29.76
N ARG A 389 -11.90 13.38 30.00
CA ARG A 389 -10.70 13.97 29.38
C ARG A 389 -10.52 13.56 27.92
N VAL A 390 -11.22 12.53 27.44
CA VAL A 390 -11.11 12.04 26.07
C VAL A 390 -11.79 13.01 25.10
N ALA A 391 -11.00 13.67 24.26
CA ALA A 391 -11.46 14.67 23.30
C ALA A 391 -11.65 14.13 21.88
N GLY A 392 -11.36 12.84 21.66
CA GLY A 392 -11.59 12.16 20.39
C GLY A 392 -11.06 10.73 20.36
N ILE A 393 -11.61 9.92 19.45
CA ILE A 393 -11.18 8.53 19.24
C ILE A 393 -10.88 8.29 17.77
N ALA A 394 -9.71 7.72 17.49
CA ALA A 394 -9.39 7.10 16.21
C ALA A 394 -9.39 5.58 16.41
N PHE A 395 -10.31 4.89 15.76
CA PHE A 395 -10.50 3.46 15.88
C PHE A 395 -10.36 2.79 14.51
N THR A 396 -9.64 1.68 14.47
CA THR A 396 -9.71 0.77 13.33
C THR A 396 -9.86 -0.67 13.82
N GLY A 397 -10.87 -1.36 13.30
CA GLY A 397 -11.21 -2.72 13.73
C GLY A 397 -12.60 -3.18 13.30
N SER A 398 -13.26 -4.03 14.09
CA SER A 398 -14.55 -4.59 13.69
C SER A 398 -15.70 -3.57 13.75
N THR A 399 -16.69 -3.73 12.87
CA THR A 399 -17.92 -2.91 12.87
C THR A 399 -18.67 -3.00 14.20
N ALA A 400 -18.72 -4.18 14.82
CA ALA A 400 -19.38 -4.38 16.11
C ALA A 400 -18.71 -3.55 17.23
N THR A 401 -17.38 -3.51 17.25
CA THR A 401 -16.62 -2.70 18.21
C THR A 401 -16.79 -1.20 17.95
N ALA A 402 -16.76 -0.75 16.69
CA ALA A 402 -17.00 0.65 16.35
C ALA A 402 -18.39 1.13 16.80
N GLN A 403 -19.43 0.30 16.58
CA GLN A 403 -20.78 0.61 17.04
C GLN A 403 -20.90 0.64 18.57
N PHE A 404 -20.17 -0.23 19.27
CA PHE A 404 -20.08 -0.17 20.72
C PHE A 404 -19.44 1.14 21.18
N ILE A 405 -18.26 1.50 20.64
CA ILE A 405 -17.59 2.77 20.96
C ILE A 405 -18.52 3.96 20.71
N ASN A 406 -19.20 3.99 19.56
CA ASN A 406 -20.12 5.08 19.22
C ASN A 406 -21.26 5.23 20.23
N ARG A 407 -21.82 4.12 20.74
CA ARG A 407 -22.88 4.16 21.77
C ARG A 407 -22.37 4.62 23.12
N GLU A 408 -21.15 4.23 23.50
CA GLU A 408 -20.54 4.70 24.75
C GLU A 408 -20.20 6.19 24.67
N LEU A 409 -19.65 6.65 23.55
CA LEU A 409 -19.37 8.08 23.34
C LEU A 409 -20.63 8.94 23.36
N ALA A 410 -21.77 8.42 22.87
CA ALA A 410 -23.04 9.13 22.92
C ALA A 410 -23.59 9.35 24.34
N GLN A 411 -23.04 8.67 25.35
CA GLN A 411 -23.39 8.87 26.76
C GLN A 411 -22.61 10.03 27.41
N HIS A 412 -21.63 10.62 26.72
CA HIS A 412 -20.92 11.80 27.23
C HIS A 412 -21.85 13.02 27.31
N HIS A 413 -21.85 13.67 28.47
CA HIS A 413 -22.67 14.87 28.72
C HIS A 413 -21.88 16.18 28.69
N GLN A 414 -20.54 16.11 28.74
CA GLN A 414 -19.68 17.30 28.80
C GLN A 414 -19.29 17.79 27.40
N ASP A 415 -18.84 16.89 26.53
CA ASP A 415 -18.39 17.21 25.18
C ASP A 415 -18.92 16.23 24.14
N ILE A 416 -19.04 16.69 22.88
CA ILE A 416 -19.35 15.84 21.74
C ILE A 416 -18.03 15.25 21.22
N VAL A 417 -17.71 14.04 21.66
CA VAL A 417 -16.46 13.36 21.32
C VAL A 417 -16.52 12.82 19.87
N PRO A 418 -15.64 13.27 18.96
CA PRO A 418 -15.58 12.76 17.60
C PRO A 418 -15.01 11.33 17.57
N LEU A 419 -15.67 10.45 16.82
CA LEU A 419 -15.16 9.14 16.44
C LEU A 419 -14.73 9.17 14.97
N LEU A 420 -13.48 8.78 14.71
CA LEU A 420 -13.07 8.25 13.42
C LEU A 420 -13.07 6.74 13.53
N ALA A 421 -13.94 6.05 12.81
CA ALA A 421 -13.94 4.60 12.76
C ALA A 421 -13.71 4.14 11.32
N GLU A 422 -12.63 3.39 11.11
CA GLU A 422 -12.41 2.60 9.89
C GLU A 422 -12.68 1.13 10.22
N THR A 423 -13.57 0.49 9.49
CA THR A 423 -14.05 -0.86 9.81
C THR A 423 -13.89 -1.82 8.64
N GLY A 424 -14.51 -3.00 8.74
CA GLY A 424 -14.39 -4.07 7.76
C GLY A 424 -15.05 -3.77 6.41
N GLY A 425 -14.95 -4.74 5.50
CA GLY A 425 -15.60 -4.68 4.19
C GLY A 425 -16.04 -6.05 3.69
N GLN A 426 -17.19 -6.09 3.01
CA GLN A 426 -17.55 -7.20 2.13
C GLN A 426 -17.11 -6.87 0.69
N ASN A 427 -15.79 -6.78 0.50
CA ASN A 427 -15.21 -6.24 -0.72
C ASN A 427 -15.37 -7.19 -1.90
N VAL A 428 -15.58 -6.62 -3.09
CA VAL A 428 -15.83 -7.42 -4.29
C VAL A 428 -14.92 -7.02 -5.44
N MET A 429 -14.71 -7.95 -6.36
CA MET A 429 -14.11 -7.68 -7.66
C MET A 429 -15.11 -8.10 -8.73
N ILE A 430 -15.39 -7.23 -9.71
CA ILE A 430 -16.30 -7.52 -10.82
C ILE A 430 -15.47 -7.67 -12.09
N ALA A 431 -15.53 -8.84 -12.71
CA ALA A 431 -14.86 -9.13 -13.97
C ALA A 431 -15.89 -9.39 -15.07
N ASP A 432 -15.76 -8.69 -16.19
CA ASP A 432 -16.52 -8.96 -17.41
C ASP A 432 -15.71 -9.84 -18.39
N SER A 433 -16.38 -10.30 -19.44
CA SER A 433 -15.80 -11.17 -20.47
C SER A 433 -14.65 -10.54 -21.28
N SER A 434 -14.45 -9.22 -21.18
CA SER A 434 -13.34 -8.51 -21.84
C SER A 434 -12.04 -8.54 -21.02
N ALA A 435 -12.08 -8.98 -19.77
CA ALA A 435 -10.93 -9.09 -18.89
C ALA A 435 -9.83 -10.00 -19.46
N LEU A 436 -8.57 -9.66 -19.20
CA LEU A 436 -7.46 -10.58 -19.39
C LEU A 436 -7.42 -11.55 -18.22
N LEU A 437 -7.61 -12.84 -18.50
CA LEU A 437 -7.79 -13.85 -17.44
C LEU A 437 -6.54 -14.00 -16.57
N GLU A 438 -5.36 -13.97 -17.15
CA GLU A 438 -4.09 -14.11 -16.43
C GLU A 438 -3.92 -12.96 -15.43
N GLN A 439 -4.25 -11.74 -15.85
CA GLN A 439 -4.20 -10.56 -14.99
C GLN A 439 -5.28 -10.63 -13.90
N LEU A 440 -6.52 -10.98 -14.27
CA LEU A 440 -7.63 -11.14 -13.32
C LEU A 440 -7.29 -12.16 -12.24
N VAL A 441 -6.77 -13.33 -12.62
CA VAL A 441 -6.41 -14.39 -11.66
C VAL A 441 -5.28 -13.96 -10.76
N GLN A 442 -4.21 -13.35 -11.31
CA GLN A 442 -3.10 -12.83 -10.51
C GLN A 442 -3.60 -11.82 -9.47
N ASP A 443 -4.43 -10.86 -9.90
CA ASP A 443 -4.94 -9.81 -9.04
C ASP A 443 -5.95 -10.34 -8.01
N ALA A 444 -6.78 -11.34 -8.37
CA ALA A 444 -7.71 -11.99 -7.45
C ALA A 444 -6.98 -12.81 -6.37
N VAL A 445 -5.97 -13.60 -6.74
CA VAL A 445 -5.15 -14.38 -5.80
C VAL A 445 -4.47 -13.45 -4.80
N VAL A 446 -3.78 -12.42 -5.30
CA VAL A 446 -3.11 -11.43 -4.43
C VAL A 446 -4.12 -10.73 -3.54
N SER A 447 -5.26 -10.29 -4.07
CA SER A 447 -6.24 -9.54 -3.29
C SER A 447 -6.96 -10.40 -2.23
N ALA A 448 -7.18 -11.68 -2.50
CA ALA A 448 -7.93 -12.57 -1.61
C ALA A 448 -7.06 -13.22 -0.53
N PHE A 449 -5.84 -13.63 -0.87
CA PHE A 449 -5.06 -14.53 -0.02
C PHE A 449 -3.83 -13.87 0.61
N ASN A 450 -3.30 -12.77 0.06
CA ASN A 450 -2.15 -12.10 0.66
C ASN A 450 -2.40 -11.75 2.14
N SER A 451 -1.40 -12.00 2.99
CA SER A 451 -1.50 -11.93 4.45
C SER A 451 -2.61 -12.83 5.04
N ALA A 452 -2.78 -14.02 4.46
CA ALA A 452 -3.88 -14.94 4.79
C ALA A 452 -5.27 -14.29 4.70
N GLY A 453 -5.47 -13.35 3.77
CA GLY A 453 -6.74 -12.62 3.62
C GLY A 453 -7.09 -11.70 4.80
N GLN A 454 -6.17 -11.45 5.73
CA GLN A 454 -6.38 -10.65 6.94
C GLN A 454 -6.20 -9.14 6.67
N ARG A 455 -6.71 -8.64 5.55
CA ARG A 455 -6.76 -7.21 5.22
C ARG A 455 -8.21 -6.77 5.17
N CYS A 456 -8.53 -5.58 5.71
CA CYS A 456 -9.87 -5.01 5.55
C CYS A 456 -10.21 -4.76 4.07
N SER A 457 -9.20 -4.56 3.21
CA SER A 457 -9.34 -4.43 1.75
C SER A 457 -9.34 -5.74 0.97
N ALA A 458 -9.18 -6.90 1.63
CA ALA A 458 -9.05 -8.16 0.92
C ALA A 458 -10.32 -8.49 0.12
N LEU A 459 -10.12 -9.09 -1.05
CA LEU A 459 -11.20 -9.54 -1.93
C LEU A 459 -11.98 -10.66 -1.24
N ARG A 460 -13.27 -10.43 -0.98
CA ARG A 460 -14.17 -11.41 -0.35
C ARG A 460 -15.00 -12.16 -1.38
N VAL A 461 -15.47 -11.46 -2.41
CA VAL A 461 -16.33 -12.02 -3.46
C VAL A 461 -15.88 -11.59 -4.85
N LEU A 462 -15.56 -12.56 -5.71
CA LEU A 462 -15.29 -12.34 -7.12
C LEU A 462 -16.57 -12.61 -7.94
N PHE A 463 -17.09 -11.58 -8.59
CA PHE A 463 -18.13 -11.70 -9.60
C PHE A 463 -17.49 -11.91 -10.96
N VAL A 464 -17.83 -13.01 -11.64
CA VAL A 464 -17.28 -13.36 -12.95
C VAL A 464 -18.41 -13.57 -13.95
N GLN A 465 -18.30 -12.95 -15.13
CA GLN A 465 -19.29 -13.16 -16.19
C GLN A 465 -19.28 -14.63 -16.64
N GLU A 466 -20.46 -15.21 -16.85
CA GLU A 466 -20.67 -16.64 -17.14
C GLU A 466 -19.70 -17.18 -18.22
N GLU A 467 -19.51 -16.44 -19.30
CA GLU A 467 -18.73 -16.84 -20.49
C GLU A 467 -17.24 -17.08 -20.20
N ILE A 468 -16.71 -16.49 -19.12
CA ILE A 468 -15.31 -16.64 -18.71
C ILE A 468 -15.16 -17.37 -17.37
N ALA A 469 -16.25 -17.71 -16.70
CA ALA A 469 -16.24 -18.26 -15.33
C ALA A 469 -15.43 -19.55 -15.22
N ASP A 470 -15.72 -20.57 -16.04
CA ASP A 470 -15.06 -21.88 -15.98
C ASP A 470 -13.54 -21.77 -16.15
N LYS A 471 -13.10 -20.98 -17.14
CA LYS A 471 -11.67 -20.77 -17.42
C LYS A 471 -10.99 -20.01 -16.30
N THR A 472 -11.67 -19.01 -15.74
CA THR A 472 -11.19 -18.23 -14.60
C THR A 472 -11.04 -19.13 -13.38
N ILE A 473 -12.05 -19.95 -13.06
CA ILE A 473 -12.01 -20.91 -11.95
C ILE A 473 -10.86 -21.89 -12.11
N ALA A 474 -10.71 -22.51 -13.28
CA ALA A 474 -9.64 -23.47 -13.53
C ALA A 474 -8.25 -22.83 -13.35
N MET A 475 -8.03 -21.63 -13.90
CA MET A 475 -6.77 -20.91 -13.78
C MET A 475 -6.53 -20.41 -12.35
N LEU A 476 -7.58 -19.99 -11.64
CA LEU A 476 -7.51 -19.59 -10.23
C LEU A 476 -7.12 -20.76 -9.33
N ILE A 477 -7.72 -21.94 -9.53
CA ILE A 477 -7.34 -23.16 -8.81
C ILE A 477 -5.87 -23.52 -9.10
N GLY A 478 -5.45 -23.47 -10.37
CA GLY A 478 -4.05 -23.69 -10.75
C GLY A 478 -3.10 -22.72 -10.04
N ALA A 479 -3.43 -21.43 -10.02
CA ALA A 479 -2.62 -20.43 -9.30
C ALA A 479 -2.62 -20.65 -7.78
N MET A 480 -3.73 -21.09 -7.19
CA MET A 480 -3.83 -21.44 -5.76
C MET A 480 -2.99 -22.67 -5.39
N GLN A 481 -2.80 -23.62 -6.31
CA GLN A 481 -1.95 -24.81 -6.10
C GLN A 481 -0.47 -24.46 -5.99
N GLU A 482 -0.04 -23.36 -6.60
CA GLU A 482 1.34 -22.86 -6.56
C GLU A 482 1.66 -22.02 -5.32
N LEU A 483 0.65 -21.70 -4.49
CA LEU A 483 0.87 -20.93 -3.26
C LEU A 483 1.57 -21.77 -2.19
N SER A 484 2.62 -21.22 -1.62
CA SER A 484 3.35 -21.84 -0.52
C SER A 484 2.84 -21.34 0.85
N LEU A 485 2.42 -22.29 1.69
CA LEU A 485 2.03 -22.06 3.08
C LEU A 485 3.17 -22.46 4.01
N GLY A 486 3.49 -21.65 5.01
CA GLY A 486 4.50 -22.04 6.00
C GLY A 486 5.04 -20.90 6.84
N ASP A 487 6.33 -21.00 7.18
CA ASP A 487 7.04 -20.01 8.01
C ASP A 487 7.08 -18.64 7.32
N PRO A 488 6.39 -17.62 7.86
CA PRO A 488 6.34 -16.29 7.25
C PRO A 488 7.69 -15.56 7.30
N GLY A 489 8.65 -16.07 8.08
CA GLY A 489 10.05 -15.62 8.13
C GLY A 489 10.93 -16.15 7.01
N ARG A 490 10.39 -16.97 6.09
CA ARG A 490 11.06 -17.39 4.86
C ARG A 490 10.51 -16.61 3.67
N TYR A 491 11.39 -16.04 2.86
CA TYR A 491 10.99 -15.26 1.68
C TYR A 491 10.13 -16.04 0.67
N GLN A 492 10.32 -17.36 0.59
CA GLN A 492 9.53 -18.21 -0.30
C GLN A 492 8.08 -18.32 0.13
N CYS A 493 7.74 -18.08 1.40
CA CYS A 493 6.38 -18.21 1.91
C CYS A 493 5.45 -17.13 1.35
N ASP A 494 4.36 -17.57 0.72
CA ASP A 494 3.31 -16.69 0.21
C ASP A 494 2.23 -16.41 1.26
N ILE A 495 1.86 -17.43 2.04
CA ILE A 495 0.75 -17.40 2.98
C ILE A 495 1.20 -17.88 4.37
N GLY A 496 1.21 -16.96 5.33
CA GLY A 496 1.45 -17.23 6.74
C GLY A 496 0.21 -17.72 7.51
N PRO A 497 0.29 -17.84 8.85
CA PRO A 497 -0.83 -18.22 9.70
C PRO A 497 -1.89 -17.10 9.79
N VAL A 498 -3.08 -17.45 10.27
CA VAL A 498 -4.01 -16.47 10.84
C VAL A 498 -3.56 -16.08 12.25
N ILE A 499 -4.04 -14.94 12.76
CA ILE A 499 -3.45 -14.30 13.94
C ILE A 499 -3.51 -15.13 15.23
N ASP A 500 -4.60 -15.89 15.44
CA ASP A 500 -4.81 -16.69 16.64
C ASP A 500 -5.82 -17.82 16.41
N ASP A 501 -5.98 -18.69 17.43
CA ASP A 501 -6.89 -19.83 17.39
C ASP A 501 -8.38 -19.42 17.35
N ASP A 502 -8.73 -18.24 17.89
CA ASP A 502 -10.09 -17.71 17.83
C ASP A 502 -10.45 -17.32 16.39
N ALA A 503 -9.53 -16.70 15.66
CA ALA A 503 -9.69 -16.42 14.23
C ALA A 503 -9.80 -17.73 13.43
N LEU A 504 -8.92 -18.70 13.71
CA LEU A 504 -8.95 -20.01 13.06
C LEU A 504 -10.29 -20.73 13.26
N ALA A 505 -10.80 -20.76 14.49
CA ALA A 505 -12.08 -21.39 14.82
C ALA A 505 -13.26 -20.75 14.08
N LYS A 506 -13.29 -19.42 13.96
CA LYS A 506 -14.34 -18.70 13.20
C LYS A 506 -14.31 -19.07 11.72
N LEU A 507 -13.11 -19.18 11.13
CA LEU A 507 -12.95 -19.56 9.73
C LEU A 507 -13.37 -21.02 9.47
N ALA A 508 -13.01 -21.92 10.39
CA ALA A 508 -13.45 -23.32 10.33
C ALA A 508 -14.98 -23.44 10.36
N VAL A 509 -15.64 -22.70 11.27
CA VAL A 509 -17.11 -22.65 11.33
C VAL A 509 -17.72 -22.12 10.04
N HIS A 510 -17.17 -21.03 9.47
CA HIS A 510 -17.65 -20.48 8.20
C HIS A 510 -17.56 -21.50 7.06
N LEU A 511 -16.42 -22.19 6.92
CA LEU A 511 -16.23 -23.17 5.86
C LEU A 511 -17.16 -24.38 6.01
N GLU A 512 -17.43 -24.82 7.25
CA GLU A 512 -18.42 -25.88 7.51
C GLU A 512 -19.84 -25.48 7.10
N ILE A 513 -20.23 -24.21 7.32
CA ILE A 513 -21.50 -23.69 6.82
C ILE A 513 -21.52 -23.69 5.29
N MET A 514 -20.43 -23.23 4.66
CA MET A 514 -20.32 -23.19 3.20
C MET A 514 -20.37 -24.59 2.58
N ARG A 515 -19.75 -25.61 3.18
CA ARG A 515 -19.84 -27.01 2.70
C ARG A 515 -21.29 -27.54 2.64
N ARG A 516 -22.21 -26.96 3.43
CA ARG A 516 -23.62 -27.36 3.47
C ARG A 516 -24.52 -26.53 2.55
N GLN A 517 -24.11 -25.31 2.20
CA GLN A 517 -24.95 -24.31 1.55
C GLN A 517 -24.41 -23.80 0.20
N ALA A 518 -23.20 -24.20 -0.15
CA ALA A 518 -22.42 -23.71 -1.28
C ALA A 518 -21.52 -24.82 -1.83
N VAL A 519 -20.77 -24.55 -2.89
CA VAL A 519 -19.85 -25.51 -3.48
C VAL A 519 -18.42 -25.09 -3.14
N VAL A 520 -17.70 -25.89 -2.34
CA VAL A 520 -16.26 -25.68 -2.13
C VAL A 520 -15.52 -26.22 -3.35
N LEU A 521 -15.07 -25.33 -4.23
CA LEU A 521 -14.41 -25.68 -5.49
C LEU A 521 -12.99 -26.20 -5.26
N TYR A 522 -12.28 -25.59 -4.31
CA TYR A 522 -10.91 -25.96 -3.98
C TYR A 522 -10.53 -25.46 -2.58
N GLN A 523 -9.69 -26.22 -1.89
CA GLN A 523 -8.98 -25.79 -0.69
C GLN A 523 -7.55 -26.30 -0.80
N SER A 524 -6.58 -25.41 -0.59
CA SER A 524 -5.17 -25.80 -0.61
C SER A 524 -4.90 -26.86 0.47
N PRO A 525 -4.03 -27.85 0.23
CA PRO A 525 -3.61 -28.77 1.27
C PRO A 525 -2.81 -28.00 2.34
N LEU A 526 -2.96 -28.40 3.60
CA LEU A 526 -2.09 -27.90 4.66
C LEU A 526 -0.80 -28.76 4.69
N PRO A 527 0.39 -28.18 4.50
CA PRO A 527 1.65 -28.93 4.62
C PRO A 527 1.83 -29.57 6.00
N GLU A 528 2.55 -30.70 6.06
CA GLU A 528 2.91 -31.36 7.32
C GLU A 528 3.79 -30.44 8.20
N GLY A 529 3.64 -30.56 9.53
CA GLY A 529 4.47 -29.82 10.50
C GLY A 529 3.97 -28.41 10.82
N LEU A 530 2.80 -28.00 10.33
CA LEU A 530 2.16 -26.71 10.65
C LEU A 530 1.13 -26.81 11.80
N ASP A 531 1.01 -27.98 12.44
CA ASP A 531 -0.01 -28.28 13.46
C ASP A 531 0.13 -27.44 14.75
N HIS A 532 1.29 -26.83 14.96
CA HIS A 532 1.56 -25.97 16.12
C HIS A 532 1.25 -24.49 15.87
N GLY A 533 0.92 -24.11 14.63
CA GLY A 533 0.48 -22.77 14.27
C GLY A 533 -1.03 -22.65 14.12
N SER A 534 -1.51 -21.43 13.92
CA SER A 534 -2.91 -21.15 13.63
C SER A 534 -3.10 -21.00 12.12
N PHE A 535 -3.06 -22.10 11.36
CA PHE A 535 -3.17 -22.07 9.90
C PHE A 535 -4.57 -22.38 9.38
N PHE A 536 -5.04 -21.56 8.43
CA PHE A 536 -6.24 -21.84 7.65
C PHE A 536 -5.89 -21.87 6.15
N PRO A 537 -6.08 -22.99 5.44
CA PRO A 537 -5.70 -23.06 4.03
C PRO A 537 -6.59 -22.20 3.13
N PRO A 538 -6.01 -21.52 2.11
CA PRO A 538 -6.76 -20.81 1.08
C PRO A 538 -7.90 -21.64 0.51
N SER A 539 -9.11 -21.10 0.55
CA SER A 539 -10.34 -21.77 0.11
C SER A 539 -11.04 -20.94 -0.96
N LEU A 540 -11.49 -21.62 -2.02
CA LEU A 540 -12.35 -21.08 -3.07
C LEU A 540 -13.75 -21.71 -2.95
N VAL A 541 -14.76 -20.87 -2.77
CA VAL A 541 -16.16 -21.29 -2.56
C VAL A 541 -17.05 -20.62 -3.60
N GLU A 542 -17.78 -21.39 -4.37
CA GLU A 542 -18.82 -20.85 -5.25
C GLU A 542 -20.16 -20.74 -4.52
N ILE A 543 -20.73 -19.53 -4.52
CA ILE A 543 -22.01 -19.19 -3.91
C ILE A 543 -22.98 -18.70 -4.99
N GLN A 544 -24.29 -18.90 -4.76
CA GLN A 544 -25.34 -18.49 -5.69
C GLN A 544 -25.58 -16.98 -5.69
N SER A 545 -25.35 -16.33 -4.55
CA SER A 545 -25.56 -14.89 -4.40
C SER A 545 -24.79 -14.32 -3.22
N LEU A 546 -24.45 -13.03 -3.31
CA LEU A 546 -23.76 -12.31 -2.24
C LEU A 546 -24.52 -12.29 -0.91
N SER A 547 -25.86 -12.39 -0.95
CA SER A 547 -26.71 -12.45 0.25
C SER A 547 -26.51 -13.68 1.12
N GLN A 548 -25.81 -14.72 0.64
CA GLN A 548 -25.42 -15.85 1.49
C GLN A 548 -24.37 -15.46 2.55
N LEU A 549 -23.68 -14.33 2.36
CA LEU A 549 -22.70 -13.81 3.32
C LEU A 549 -23.36 -12.78 4.24
N THR A 550 -23.52 -13.12 5.51
CA THR A 550 -24.16 -12.27 6.52
C THR A 550 -23.20 -11.28 7.19
N GLY A 551 -21.90 -11.41 6.95
CA GLY A 551 -20.87 -10.55 7.51
C GLY A 551 -19.50 -10.80 6.89
N GLU A 552 -18.51 -10.03 7.31
CA GLU A 552 -17.13 -10.18 6.86
C GLU A 552 -16.51 -11.49 7.39
N VAL A 553 -15.85 -12.23 6.51
CA VAL A 553 -15.02 -13.39 6.83
C VAL A 553 -13.56 -12.98 6.73
N PHE A 554 -12.90 -12.78 7.87
CA PHE A 554 -11.57 -12.21 7.94
C PHE A 554 -10.46 -13.28 7.84
N GLY A 555 -10.31 -13.88 6.67
CA GLY A 555 -9.31 -14.92 6.40
C GLY A 555 -9.22 -15.28 4.92
N PRO A 556 -8.47 -16.32 4.53
CA PRO A 556 -8.17 -16.61 3.13
C PRO A 556 -9.29 -17.46 2.50
N VAL A 557 -10.50 -16.91 2.48
CA VAL A 557 -11.68 -17.51 1.85
C VAL A 557 -12.18 -16.58 0.75
N LEU A 558 -12.01 -17.00 -0.50
CA LEU A 558 -12.55 -16.31 -1.67
C LEU A 558 -13.89 -16.94 -2.06
N HIS A 559 -14.93 -16.12 -2.13
CA HIS A 559 -16.21 -16.53 -2.68
C HIS A 559 -16.29 -16.14 -4.16
N LEU A 560 -16.97 -16.92 -4.97
CA LEU A 560 -17.21 -16.63 -6.38
C LEU A 560 -18.70 -16.65 -6.68
N VAL A 561 -19.16 -15.67 -7.47
CA VAL A 561 -20.51 -15.58 -8.00
C VAL A 561 -20.43 -15.45 -9.51
N ARG A 562 -21.15 -16.31 -10.23
CA ARG A 562 -21.38 -16.15 -11.68
C ARG A 562 -22.50 -15.14 -11.92
N TYR A 563 -22.40 -14.34 -12.98
CA TYR A 563 -23.48 -13.43 -13.41
C TYR A 563 -23.55 -13.31 -14.93
N CYS A 564 -24.73 -13.04 -15.46
CA CYS A 564 -24.92 -12.68 -16.87
C CYS A 564 -24.69 -11.18 -17.09
N GLU A 565 -24.25 -10.75 -18.28
CA GLU A 565 -24.05 -9.32 -18.61
C GLU A 565 -25.29 -8.47 -18.28
N SER A 566 -26.48 -8.98 -18.59
CA SER A 566 -27.77 -8.33 -18.34
C SER A 566 -28.11 -8.15 -16.85
N GLU A 567 -27.36 -8.79 -15.95
CA GLU A 567 -27.54 -8.71 -14.50
C GLU A 567 -26.56 -7.73 -13.83
N LEU A 568 -25.75 -6.99 -14.59
CA LEU A 568 -24.76 -6.06 -14.02
C LEU A 568 -25.38 -5.08 -13.01
N ASP A 569 -26.55 -4.52 -13.33
CA ASP A 569 -27.27 -3.61 -12.41
C ASP A 569 -27.68 -4.31 -11.11
N ARG A 570 -28.06 -5.59 -11.19
CA ARG A 570 -28.38 -6.43 -10.02
C ARG A 570 -27.15 -6.71 -9.19
N VAL A 571 -25.99 -6.96 -9.81
CA VAL A 571 -24.71 -7.11 -9.11
C VAL A 571 -24.37 -5.84 -8.35
N ILE A 572 -24.45 -4.67 -8.99
CA ILE A 572 -24.19 -3.37 -8.35
C ILE A 572 -25.15 -3.14 -7.18
N ALA A 573 -26.44 -3.45 -7.36
CA ALA A 573 -27.43 -3.34 -6.29
C ALA A 573 -27.11 -4.28 -5.11
N ALA A 574 -26.70 -5.52 -5.38
CA ALA A 574 -26.32 -6.48 -4.35
C ALA A 574 -25.10 -6.01 -3.54
N VAL A 575 -24.08 -5.47 -4.22
CA VAL A 575 -22.88 -4.90 -3.57
C VAL A 575 -23.28 -3.77 -2.62
N ASN A 576 -24.10 -2.83 -3.08
CA ASN A 576 -24.59 -1.72 -2.26
C ASN A 576 -25.47 -2.20 -1.08
N ALA A 577 -26.23 -3.29 -1.26
CA ALA A 577 -27.13 -3.83 -0.25
C ALA A 577 -26.39 -4.49 0.92
N THR A 578 -25.09 -4.81 0.79
CA THR A 578 -24.29 -5.31 1.92
C THR A 578 -24.17 -4.29 3.06
N GLY A 579 -24.39 -3.00 2.76
CA GLY A 579 -24.17 -1.89 3.69
C GLY A 579 -22.70 -1.52 3.88
N TYR A 580 -21.76 -2.37 3.45
CA TYR A 580 -20.34 -2.05 3.39
C TYR A 580 -20.01 -1.24 2.13
N GLY A 581 -18.84 -0.61 2.12
CA GLY A 581 -18.41 0.27 1.04
C GLY A 581 -16.93 0.64 1.11
N LEU A 582 -16.04 -0.35 1.28
CA LEU A 582 -14.60 -0.12 1.47
C LEU A 582 -13.80 -0.17 0.17
N THR A 583 -13.63 -1.36 -0.42
CA THR A 583 -12.88 -1.54 -1.69
C THR A 583 -13.67 -2.30 -2.76
N LEU A 584 -13.41 -1.96 -4.03
CA LEU A 584 -13.97 -2.61 -5.22
C LEU A 584 -12.89 -2.77 -6.30
N GLY A 585 -12.72 -3.97 -6.84
CA GLY A 585 -11.99 -4.23 -8.07
C GLY A 585 -12.90 -4.26 -9.30
N ILE A 586 -12.44 -3.77 -10.44
CA ILE A 586 -13.14 -3.87 -11.73
C ILE A 586 -12.13 -4.37 -12.77
N HIS A 587 -12.36 -5.53 -13.37
CA HIS A 587 -11.61 -6.03 -14.51
C HIS A 587 -12.48 -5.95 -15.76
N SER A 588 -12.17 -4.95 -16.60
CA SER A 588 -12.90 -4.66 -17.83
C SER A 588 -12.04 -3.81 -18.75
N ARG A 589 -12.16 -4.04 -20.06
CA ARG A 589 -11.60 -3.20 -21.13
C ARG A 589 -12.68 -2.33 -21.79
N LEU A 590 -13.90 -2.36 -21.26
CA LEU A 590 -15.05 -1.63 -21.78
C LEU A 590 -15.31 -0.39 -20.92
N ASP A 591 -14.99 0.78 -21.47
CA ASP A 591 -15.22 2.07 -20.80
C ASP A 591 -16.66 2.26 -20.31
N ALA A 592 -17.64 1.76 -21.07
CA ALA A 592 -19.05 1.83 -20.71
C ALA A 592 -19.34 1.06 -19.41
N ALA A 593 -18.86 -0.20 -19.30
CA ALA A 593 -19.04 -1.02 -18.11
C ALA A 593 -18.35 -0.38 -16.89
N ILE A 594 -17.09 0.06 -17.04
CA ILE A 594 -16.34 0.74 -15.98
C ILE A 594 -17.09 1.98 -15.48
N LYS A 595 -17.58 2.82 -16.40
CA LYS A 595 -18.34 4.04 -16.04
C LYS A 595 -19.64 3.70 -15.33
N THR A 596 -20.38 2.70 -15.80
CA THR A 596 -21.63 2.24 -15.18
C THR A 596 -21.40 1.75 -13.75
N ILE A 597 -20.43 0.87 -13.54
CA ILE A 597 -20.10 0.35 -12.20
C ILE A 597 -19.67 1.50 -11.28
N ARG A 598 -18.68 2.30 -11.70
CA ARG A 598 -18.11 3.39 -10.89
C ARG A 598 -19.15 4.42 -10.46
N ARG A 599 -20.12 4.74 -11.32
CA ARG A 599 -21.15 5.74 -11.03
C ARG A 599 -22.19 5.25 -10.02
N ASN A 600 -22.49 3.96 -10.01
CA ASN A 600 -23.65 3.43 -9.28
C ASN A 600 -23.28 2.66 -8.01
N VAL A 601 -22.01 2.29 -7.83
CA VAL A 601 -21.52 1.66 -6.60
C VAL A 601 -21.22 2.68 -5.49
N LYS A 602 -21.46 2.28 -4.24
CA LYS A 602 -21.20 3.08 -3.03
C LYS A 602 -19.98 2.55 -2.28
N VAL A 603 -18.80 2.74 -2.87
CA VAL A 603 -17.52 2.21 -2.35
C VAL A 603 -16.48 3.32 -2.28
N GLY A 604 -15.67 3.32 -1.22
CA GLY A 604 -14.67 4.35 -0.96
C GLY A 604 -13.42 4.28 -1.84
N ASN A 605 -12.95 3.08 -2.21
CA ASN A 605 -11.75 2.88 -3.02
C ASN A 605 -12.05 1.93 -4.19
N ILE A 606 -11.91 2.42 -5.43
CA ILE A 606 -12.17 1.65 -6.65
C ILE A 606 -10.86 1.44 -7.41
N TYR A 607 -10.58 0.21 -7.79
CA TYR A 607 -9.39 -0.23 -8.51
C TYR A 607 -9.79 -0.86 -9.84
N ILE A 608 -9.20 -0.40 -10.95
CA ILE A 608 -9.56 -0.86 -12.29
C ILE A 608 -8.35 -1.56 -12.92
N ASN A 609 -8.53 -2.79 -13.38
CA ASN A 609 -7.52 -3.63 -14.02
C ASN A 609 -6.23 -3.75 -13.19
N ARG A 610 -6.39 -4.02 -11.90
CA ARG A 610 -5.32 -4.28 -10.92
C ARG A 610 -5.93 -4.87 -9.65
N ASN A 611 -5.08 -5.41 -8.78
CA ASN A 611 -5.46 -5.78 -7.42
C ASN A 611 -6.06 -4.59 -6.63
N MET A 612 -6.80 -4.93 -5.58
CA MET A 612 -7.59 -3.98 -4.78
C MET A 612 -7.07 -3.78 -3.36
N ILE A 613 -5.80 -4.12 -3.12
CA ILE A 613 -5.12 -3.99 -1.83
C ILE A 613 -3.87 -3.09 -1.95
N GLY A 614 -3.24 -2.74 -0.83
CA GLY A 614 -2.00 -1.96 -0.84
C GLY A 614 -2.21 -0.51 -1.27
N ALA A 615 -3.23 0.15 -0.71
CA ALA A 615 -3.45 1.58 -0.91
C ALA A 615 -2.25 2.38 -0.40
N ILE A 616 -1.79 3.35 -1.18
CA ILE A 616 -0.59 4.14 -0.87
C ILE A 616 -1.00 5.51 -0.32
N VAL A 617 -0.41 5.89 0.81
CA VAL A 617 -0.63 7.18 1.49
C VAL A 617 -0.38 8.36 0.54
N GLY A 618 -1.34 9.28 0.46
CA GLY A 618 -1.29 10.44 -0.43
C GLY A 618 -1.53 10.15 -1.92
N VAL A 619 -1.72 8.87 -2.31
CA VAL A 619 -1.98 8.48 -3.70
C VAL A 619 -3.36 7.82 -3.84
N GLN A 620 -3.68 6.87 -2.95
CA GLN A 620 -5.02 6.31 -2.81
C GLN A 620 -5.50 6.45 -1.37
N PRO A 621 -5.88 7.67 -0.91
CA PRO A 621 -6.45 7.86 0.43
C PRO A 621 -7.48 6.79 0.77
N PHE A 622 -7.26 6.11 1.88
CA PHE A 622 -7.94 4.86 2.19
C PHE A 622 -9.06 5.08 3.20
N GLY A 623 -10.24 4.54 2.90
CA GLY A 623 -11.36 4.54 3.82
C GLY A 623 -12.70 4.36 3.11
N GLY A 624 -13.68 3.86 3.83
CA GLY A 624 -14.96 3.43 3.27
C GLY A 624 -16.12 4.40 3.52
N MET A 625 -17.32 3.89 3.27
CA MET A 625 -18.59 4.50 3.65
C MET A 625 -19.55 3.43 4.20
N GLY A 626 -20.66 3.85 4.80
CA GLY A 626 -21.63 2.93 5.40
C GLY A 626 -21.04 2.16 6.58
N LEU A 627 -21.17 0.83 6.57
CA LEU A 627 -20.63 -0.05 7.62
C LEU A 627 -19.10 -0.16 7.60
N SER A 628 -18.43 0.39 6.58
CA SER A 628 -16.97 0.36 6.42
C SER A 628 -16.23 1.54 7.04
N GLY A 629 -16.95 2.58 7.47
CA GLY A 629 -16.33 3.64 8.25
C GLY A 629 -17.06 4.96 8.21
N THR A 630 -16.60 5.88 9.05
CA THR A 630 -17.13 7.24 9.18
C THR A 630 -16.43 8.23 8.26
N GLY A 631 -15.21 7.91 7.81
CA GLY A 631 -14.26 8.88 7.27
C GLY A 631 -13.83 9.94 8.32
N PRO A 632 -13.01 10.93 7.91
CA PRO A 632 -12.36 11.06 6.60
C PRO A 632 -11.30 9.97 6.33
N LYS A 633 -10.86 9.86 5.07
CA LYS A 633 -9.91 8.83 4.63
C LYS A 633 -8.50 9.03 5.20
N ALA A 634 -7.92 7.97 5.76
CA ALA A 634 -6.52 7.94 6.17
C ALA A 634 -5.59 8.18 4.97
N GLY A 635 -4.51 8.93 5.20
CA GLY A 635 -3.55 9.30 4.18
C GLY A 635 -4.11 10.25 3.12
N GLY A 636 -5.25 10.89 3.43
CA GLY A 636 -5.91 11.88 2.58
C GLY A 636 -5.79 13.31 3.13
N PRO A 637 -6.12 14.32 2.30
CA PRO A 637 -5.97 15.73 2.66
C PRO A 637 -6.91 16.17 3.80
N ASP A 638 -8.04 15.49 3.98
CA ASP A 638 -9.05 15.87 4.97
C ASP A 638 -8.87 15.19 6.34
N TYR A 639 -7.94 14.22 6.46
CA TYR A 639 -7.80 13.41 7.66
C TYR A 639 -7.49 14.25 8.90
N LEU A 640 -6.47 15.12 8.83
CA LEU A 640 -6.01 15.93 9.97
C LEU A 640 -7.08 16.91 10.47
N ARG A 641 -7.99 17.39 9.61
CA ARG A 641 -9.06 18.31 10.00
C ARG A 641 -9.95 17.72 11.09
N ARG A 642 -10.16 16.40 11.06
CA ARG A 642 -11.01 15.73 12.05
C ARG A 642 -10.38 15.67 13.45
N PHE A 643 -9.05 15.77 13.54
CA PHE A 643 -8.29 15.84 14.78
C PHE A 643 -8.17 17.27 15.33
N ALA A 644 -8.76 18.26 14.65
CA ALA A 644 -8.66 19.68 15.00
C ALA A 644 -10.01 20.31 15.37
N VAL A 645 -9.94 21.40 16.14
CA VAL A 645 -11.00 22.40 16.32
C VAL A 645 -10.62 23.70 15.62
N GLU A 646 -11.65 24.50 15.34
CA GLU A 646 -11.53 25.79 14.67
C GLU A 646 -11.73 26.94 15.68
N GLN A 647 -10.97 28.03 15.52
CA GLN A 647 -11.15 29.26 16.28
C GLN A 647 -11.11 30.46 15.33
N THR A 648 -12.17 31.26 15.33
CA THR A 648 -12.19 32.54 14.61
C THR A 648 -11.83 33.68 15.56
N VAL A 649 -10.89 34.53 15.13
CA VAL A 649 -10.54 35.79 15.80
C VAL A 649 -10.95 36.94 14.89
N THR A 650 -11.79 37.83 15.41
CA THR A 650 -12.26 39.04 14.73
C THR A 650 -11.78 40.25 15.50
N ILE A 651 -11.02 41.12 14.84
CA ILE A 651 -10.47 42.34 15.42
C ILE A 651 -11.08 43.54 14.70
N ASN A 652 -11.76 44.40 15.44
CA ASN A 652 -12.11 45.73 14.96
C ASN A 652 -10.83 46.58 14.88
N THR A 653 -10.38 46.86 13.66
CA THR A 653 -9.19 47.66 13.36
C THR A 653 -9.53 49.12 13.00
N ALA A 654 -10.82 49.49 13.00
CA ALA A 654 -11.22 50.87 12.83
C ALA A 654 -10.86 51.69 14.09
N ALA A 655 -10.14 52.80 13.91
CA ALA A 655 -10.08 53.84 14.92
C ALA A 655 -11.40 54.62 14.89
N ILE A 656 -11.84 55.16 16.03
CA ILE A 656 -13.03 56.04 16.10
C ILE A 656 -12.82 57.21 15.12
N GLY A 657 -13.44 57.13 13.93
CA GLY A 657 -13.35 58.14 12.87
C GLY A 657 -12.61 57.75 11.57
N GLY A 658 -12.01 56.55 11.42
CA GLY A 658 -11.39 56.17 10.14
C GLY A 658 -10.68 54.81 10.10
N ASN A 659 -10.51 54.27 8.88
CA ASN A 659 -9.76 53.03 8.65
C ASN A 659 -8.26 53.34 8.44
N VAL A 660 -7.42 52.88 9.37
CA VAL A 660 -5.95 53.05 9.33
C VAL A 660 -5.33 52.38 8.10
N GLY A 661 -5.92 51.28 7.61
CA GLY A 661 -5.48 50.60 6.39
C GLY A 661 -5.70 51.40 5.10
N LEU A 662 -6.69 52.29 5.07
CA LEU A 662 -6.90 53.22 3.94
C LEU A 662 -5.87 54.36 3.97
N LEU A 663 -5.52 54.87 5.16
CA LEU A 663 -4.47 55.89 5.34
C LEU A 663 -3.07 55.38 4.94
N ALA A 664 -2.80 54.08 5.09
CA ALA A 664 -1.49 53.49 4.80
C ALA A 664 -1.31 53.08 3.32
N GLN A 665 -2.38 52.99 2.53
CA GLN A 665 -2.30 52.65 1.09
C GLN A 665 -1.84 53.82 0.22
N ASP A 666 -2.09 55.07 0.64
CA ASP A 666 -1.68 56.29 -0.09
C ASP A 666 -0.25 56.75 0.24
N LEU A 667 0.49 56.00 1.08
CA LEU A 667 1.85 56.33 1.52
C LEU A 667 2.94 55.43 0.89
N ARG A 668 2.64 54.66 -0.16
CA ARG A 668 3.62 53.88 -0.93
C ARG A 668 3.76 54.34 -2.37
#